data_AF-A0A835SPW7-F1
#
_entry.id   AF-A0A835SPW7-F1
#
_cell.length_a   1.000
_cell.length_b   1.000
_cell.length_c   1.000
_cell.angle_alpha   90.00
_cell.angle_beta   90.00
_cell.angle_gamma   90.00
#
_symmetry.space_group_name_H-M   'P 1'
#
loop_
_entity.id
_entity.type
_entity.pdbx_description
1 polymer ?
#
loop_
_entity_poly.entity_id
_entity_poly.type
_entity_poly.pdbx_seq_one_letter_code
_entity_poly.pdbx_strand_id
1 'polypeptide(L)'
;MMPSGRTCNRAFGIRRTSQQQAAHARQTARVAQRPATCRRAPFVPSATFLQTSESAQKTANNGDAGVDTPFVKARTIPSERALAIWRSADAVCFDVDCTITVNDGLDLLADFMGVKDEVEALTTKAMDGTMSLTRSLEERLNIINCSPDDIRRFAKAHPPQSRLAPGIKELIKALQKRGVAVYLISGGFRELLLPLAAHLGIPKDRVFANRMHWQWDDETGMPTKLVGFDTSEPTARNQGKPEAIARIRENNPYNTVVMIGDGVTDLEAVQTSGGADLFIGSGVVVEREAVVAEAEWYVYDYKSLVSALSRYKVAMVGSGAWACAAARMIAQNTSQDDPEDEFDDDVRMWVHQGGELVETINSTHENPTYFPGIGLGPNVIATGNLAEAVADADLIVFCAPHQFIRGICKQLMGRVKPGAAAISLTKGMRVTPEGPELISQIVRRTLGIDCSVLMGGNIAEDVGREQLSEAVIGYYNLDNAQRFKKLFQRPYFRVSLLPDPVGAELCGTLKNIVALGVGMVDGLGLGANSKAAVIRQGLLEMRDFCQALYPAVRDDTFLECCGVGDLIATCIGGRNRRVAEAWTRSAVEAAVAEGNGPPSGRSWAELETELLKGQKLQGVLTSNEVQQILRTRGWEAHYPLFTTINRIINGHLPPHLVVDYMEGAKAAIPEELDEDIVPLPRQPAAAMARLFGQLVGGIAGGAGAAAQGGATGAASNGM
;
A
#
# COMPACT_ATOMS: atom_id res chain seq x y z
N MET A 1 -12.49 -21.45 83.70
CA MET A 1 -13.36 -22.43 83.02
C MET A 1 -12.52 -23.21 82.00
N MET A 2 -12.59 -24.53 82.08
CA MET A 2 -11.83 -25.57 81.33
C MET A 2 -12.24 -25.67 79.82
N PRO A 3 -11.65 -26.52 78.94
CA PRO A 3 -10.40 -26.26 78.20
C PRO A 3 -10.41 -26.77 76.72
N SER A 4 -9.26 -26.68 76.03
CA SER A 4 -8.67 -27.61 75.04
C SER A 4 -9.53 -28.56 74.16
N GLY A 5 -9.14 -28.73 72.88
CA GLY A 5 -9.09 -30.08 72.28
C GLY A 5 -9.26 -30.27 70.77
N ARG A 6 -8.13 -30.59 70.12
CA ARG A 6 -7.89 -31.67 69.14
C ARG A 6 -8.47 -31.64 67.72
N THR A 7 -7.52 -31.87 66.81
CA THR A 7 -7.52 -32.32 65.42
C THR A 7 -8.14 -33.70 65.14
N CYS A 8 -8.58 -33.91 63.88
CA CYS A 8 -8.17 -34.99 62.95
C CYS A 8 -9.29 -35.84 62.28
N ASN A 9 -9.37 -35.71 60.95
CA ASN A 9 -9.45 -36.76 59.89
C ASN A 9 -10.64 -37.70 59.63
N ARG A 10 -10.90 -37.85 58.31
CA ARG A 10 -11.42 -39.01 57.51
C ARG A 10 -12.91 -39.37 57.72
N ALA A 11 -13.70 -39.86 56.76
CA ALA A 11 -13.48 -40.54 55.47
C ALA A 11 -14.73 -40.45 54.55
N PHE A 12 -14.49 -40.63 53.25
CA PHE A 12 -15.33 -41.13 52.14
C PHE A 12 -16.84 -41.41 52.27
N GLY A 13 -17.61 -40.96 51.25
CA GLY A 13 -18.95 -41.49 50.95
C GLY A 13 -19.73 -40.86 49.78
N ILE A 14 -19.47 -41.33 48.54
CA ILE A 14 -20.46 -41.74 47.51
C ILE A 14 -21.34 -40.69 46.74
N ARG A 15 -21.05 -40.62 45.42
CA ARG A 15 -21.89 -40.56 44.17
C ARG A 15 -22.70 -39.31 43.73
N ARG A 16 -22.44 -39.02 42.42
CA ARG A 16 -23.31 -38.53 41.30
C ARG A 16 -23.83 -37.09 41.46
N THR A 17 -23.69 -36.18 40.49
CA THR A 17 -23.91 -36.27 39.03
C THR A 17 -23.08 -35.19 38.31
N SER A 18 -22.46 -35.53 37.18
CA SER A 18 -21.84 -34.57 36.25
C SER A 18 -22.45 -34.74 34.87
N GLN A 19 -23.34 -33.82 34.49
CA GLN A 19 -23.73 -33.55 33.11
C GLN A 19 -23.24 -32.14 32.80
N GLN A 20 -22.19 -32.04 31.98
CA GLN A 20 -21.86 -30.97 31.02
C GLN A 20 -20.35 -30.95 30.83
N GLN A 21 -19.87 -31.73 29.85
CA GLN A 21 -18.77 -31.39 28.94
C GLN A 21 -18.45 -32.62 28.07
N ALA A 22 -18.05 -32.35 26.82
CA ALA A 22 -17.59 -33.29 25.78
C ALA A 22 -18.67 -33.91 24.87
N ALA A 23 -19.03 -33.18 23.82
CA ALA A 23 -19.52 -33.74 22.56
C ALA A 23 -18.93 -32.95 21.38
N HIS A 24 -17.85 -33.46 20.77
CA HIS A 24 -17.66 -33.58 19.32
C HIS A 24 -16.22 -33.96 18.98
N ALA A 25 -15.90 -35.26 19.11
CA ALA A 25 -14.81 -35.87 18.36
C ALA A 25 -15.05 -37.39 18.22
N ARG A 26 -15.36 -37.78 16.98
CA ARG A 26 -15.07 -39.06 16.32
C ARG A 26 -15.75 -40.34 16.85
N GLN A 27 -16.58 -40.96 16.01
CA GLN A 27 -16.37 -42.36 15.64
C GLN A 27 -17.01 -42.76 14.31
N THR A 28 -16.23 -43.56 13.58
CA THR A 28 -16.45 -44.15 12.25
C THR A 28 -17.17 -45.51 12.29
N ALA A 29 -17.90 -45.83 11.20
CA ALA A 29 -18.21 -47.17 10.66
C ALA A 29 -19.21 -48.05 11.48
N ARG A 30 -20.14 -48.87 10.94
CA ARG A 30 -20.20 -49.66 9.68
C ARG A 30 -21.57 -50.41 9.58
N VAL A 31 -22.04 -50.74 8.35
CA VAL A 31 -22.97 -51.85 7.95
C VAL A 31 -24.49 -51.71 8.29
N ALA A 32 -25.50 -52.11 7.51
CA ALA A 32 -25.80 -52.35 6.09
C ALA A 32 -27.31 -52.73 5.94
N GLN A 33 -27.88 -52.56 4.73
CA GLN A 33 -28.95 -53.33 4.05
C GLN A 33 -30.20 -52.55 3.53
N ARG A 34 -30.17 -52.24 2.21
CA ARG A 34 -31.12 -52.51 1.07
C ARG A 34 -32.67 -52.33 1.25
N PRO A 35 -33.45 -52.02 0.18
CA PRO A 35 -33.32 -52.54 -1.20
C PRO A 35 -33.53 -51.56 -2.38
N ALA A 36 -33.49 -52.13 -3.59
CA ALA A 36 -33.25 -51.55 -4.91
C ALA A 36 -34.52 -51.37 -5.78
N THR A 37 -34.41 -50.51 -6.81
CA THR A 37 -34.92 -50.55 -8.21
C THR A 37 -34.91 -49.08 -8.71
N CYS A 38 -34.65 -48.66 -9.96
CA CYS A 38 -34.51 -49.26 -11.28
C CYS A 38 -33.60 -48.35 -12.14
N ARG A 39 -32.87 -48.91 -13.11
CA ARG A 39 -31.88 -48.23 -13.98
C ARG A 39 -32.53 -47.29 -15.01
N ARG A 40 -31.95 -46.10 -15.24
CA ARG A 40 -32.02 -45.34 -16.50
C ARG A 40 -30.68 -44.67 -16.84
N ALA A 41 -30.39 -44.63 -18.14
CA ALA A 41 -29.16 -44.28 -18.83
C ALA A 41 -28.72 -42.79 -18.69
N PRO A 42 -27.45 -42.45 -18.97
CA PRO A 42 -26.96 -41.07 -18.87
C PRO A 42 -27.51 -40.20 -20.00
N PHE A 43 -28.08 -39.06 -19.62
CA PHE A 43 -28.56 -38.03 -20.54
C PHE A 43 -27.42 -37.03 -20.81
N VAL A 44 -27.14 -36.81 -22.09
CA VAL A 44 -26.19 -35.84 -22.63
C VAL A 44 -26.81 -34.43 -22.51
N PRO A 45 -26.11 -33.41 -22.01
CA PRO A 45 -26.57 -32.04 -22.18
C PRO A 45 -26.22 -31.56 -23.59
N SER A 46 -27.25 -31.29 -24.40
CA SER A 46 -27.12 -30.60 -25.68
C SER A 46 -26.52 -29.21 -25.47
N ALA A 47 -25.30 -29.01 -25.95
CA ALA A 47 -24.76 -27.71 -26.29
C ALA A 47 -25.42 -27.25 -27.60
N THR A 48 -26.06 -26.10 -27.61
CA THR A 48 -26.47 -25.44 -28.84
C THR A 48 -26.31 -23.94 -28.64
N PHE A 49 -25.75 -23.29 -29.65
CA PHE A 49 -25.39 -21.87 -29.75
C PHE A 49 -24.10 -21.43 -29.04
N LEU A 50 -22.98 -21.74 -29.69
CA LEU A 50 -21.83 -20.86 -29.89
C LEU A 50 -20.85 -21.61 -30.80
N GLN A 51 -21.06 -21.52 -32.12
CA GLN A 51 -20.02 -21.81 -33.10
C GLN A 51 -19.81 -20.56 -33.94
N THR A 52 -18.65 -19.97 -33.67
CA THR A 52 -17.91 -18.97 -34.42
C THR A 52 -17.91 -19.26 -35.91
N SER A 53 -18.36 -18.31 -36.71
CA SER A 53 -18.14 -18.26 -38.16
C SER A 53 -16.73 -17.74 -38.46
N GLU A 54 -15.72 -18.59 -38.28
CA GLU A 54 -14.49 -18.53 -39.08
C GLU A 54 -14.77 -19.27 -40.40
N SER A 55 -15.30 -18.56 -41.40
CA SER A 55 -15.23 -18.92 -42.84
C SER A 55 -16.05 -17.96 -43.69
N ALA A 56 -15.49 -16.79 -44.00
CA ALA A 56 -15.97 -15.96 -45.10
C ALA A 56 -14.84 -15.08 -45.67
N GLN A 57 -13.76 -15.73 -46.11
CA GLN A 57 -12.85 -15.15 -47.11
C GLN A 57 -12.87 -16.06 -48.32
N LYS A 58 -13.18 -15.46 -49.48
CA LYS A 58 -13.37 -16.02 -50.84
C LYS A 58 -14.81 -16.36 -51.19
N THR A 59 -15.50 -15.40 -51.80
CA THR A 59 -15.92 -15.41 -53.22
C THR A 59 -16.91 -14.27 -53.45
N ALA A 60 -16.53 -13.27 -54.25
CA ALA A 60 -17.42 -12.58 -55.21
C ALA A 60 -16.61 -11.48 -55.90
N ASN A 61 -16.21 -11.73 -57.14
CA ASN A 61 -15.83 -10.71 -58.09
C ASN A 61 -16.92 -10.77 -59.17
N ASN A 62 -17.83 -9.79 -59.17
CA ASN A 62 -18.59 -9.32 -60.34
C ASN A 62 -19.44 -8.12 -59.92
N GLY A 63 -19.34 -7.07 -60.74
CA GLY A 63 -19.67 -5.70 -60.36
C GLY A 63 -21.14 -5.40 -60.14
N ASP A 64 -21.36 -4.47 -59.21
CA ASP A 64 -22.32 -3.40 -59.36
C ASP A 64 -21.73 -2.15 -58.68
N ALA A 65 -21.90 -0.98 -59.30
CA ALA A 65 -21.31 0.27 -58.85
C ALA A 65 -22.09 0.82 -57.65
N GLY A 66 -21.80 0.30 -56.45
CA GLY A 66 -22.26 0.85 -55.18
C GLY A 66 -21.18 1.72 -54.55
N VAL A 67 -21.57 2.88 -54.03
CA VAL A 67 -20.71 3.86 -53.37
C VAL A 67 -19.97 3.21 -52.18
N ASP A 68 -18.64 3.06 -52.30
CA ASP A 68 -17.76 2.66 -51.19
C ASP A 68 -17.72 3.78 -50.14
N THR A 69 -18.54 3.67 -49.09
CA THR A 69 -18.29 4.39 -47.84
C THR A 69 -17.20 3.64 -47.06
N PRO A 70 -16.05 4.27 -46.74
CA PRO A 70 -14.95 3.59 -46.07
C PRO A 70 -15.36 3.18 -44.64
N PHE A 71 -15.23 1.89 -44.31
CA PHE A 71 -15.40 1.39 -42.94
C PHE A 71 -14.44 2.11 -41.99
N VAL A 72 -14.99 2.89 -41.05
CA VAL A 72 -14.17 3.61 -40.07
C VAL A 72 -13.72 2.66 -38.97
N LYS A 73 -12.40 2.47 -38.83
CA LYS A 73 -11.83 1.56 -37.83
C LYS A 73 -11.75 2.25 -36.46
N ALA A 74 -12.34 1.64 -35.43
CA ALA A 74 -12.29 2.12 -34.06
C ALA A 74 -10.84 2.25 -33.53
N ARG A 75 -10.56 3.36 -32.81
CA ARG A 75 -9.27 3.61 -32.15
C ARG A 75 -9.22 2.88 -30.80
N THR A 76 -9.00 1.58 -30.82
CA THR A 76 -9.01 0.74 -29.59
C THR A 76 -7.74 0.83 -28.74
N ILE A 77 -6.64 1.28 -29.34
CA ILE A 77 -5.38 1.55 -28.63
C ILE A 77 -5.32 3.05 -28.35
N PRO A 78 -5.20 3.49 -27.08
CA PRO A 78 -5.15 4.91 -26.76
C PRO A 78 -3.87 5.56 -27.27
N SER A 79 -3.97 6.83 -27.66
CA SER A 79 -2.78 7.68 -27.86
C SER A 79 -2.05 7.92 -26.53
N GLU A 80 -0.76 8.28 -26.56
CA GLU A 80 -0.02 8.65 -25.34
C GLU A 80 -0.70 9.80 -24.59
N ARG A 81 -1.27 10.76 -25.33
CA ARG A 81 -2.04 11.88 -24.76
C ARG A 81 -3.29 11.37 -24.04
N ALA A 82 -4.13 10.58 -24.69
CA ALA A 82 -5.36 10.05 -24.10
C ALA A 82 -5.04 9.21 -22.85
N LEU A 83 -4.00 8.39 -22.91
CA LEU A 83 -3.56 7.58 -21.78
C LEU A 83 -3.06 8.44 -20.61
N ALA A 84 -2.31 9.52 -20.88
CA ALA A 84 -1.86 10.46 -19.86
C ALA A 84 -3.03 11.18 -19.18
N ILE A 85 -4.02 11.62 -19.95
CA ILE A 85 -5.24 12.26 -19.43
C ILE A 85 -6.04 11.27 -18.57
N TRP A 86 -6.28 10.05 -19.08
CA TRP A 86 -6.99 8.99 -18.33
C TRP A 86 -6.33 8.70 -16.98
N ARG A 87 -5.00 8.60 -16.95
CA ARG A 87 -4.23 8.30 -15.74
C ARG A 87 -4.13 9.44 -14.74
N SER A 88 -4.41 10.67 -15.18
CA SER A 88 -4.37 11.90 -14.37
C SER A 88 -5.75 12.50 -14.13
N ALA A 89 -6.83 11.77 -14.44
CA ALA A 89 -8.18 12.23 -14.27
C ALA A 89 -8.50 12.53 -12.79
N ASP A 90 -8.92 13.75 -12.51
CA ASP A 90 -9.44 14.15 -11.20
C ASP A 90 -10.92 13.74 -11.06
N ALA A 91 -11.65 13.78 -12.19
CA ALA A 91 -13.03 13.33 -12.28
C ALA A 91 -13.31 12.56 -13.58
N VAL A 92 -14.21 11.57 -13.49
CA VAL A 92 -14.73 10.83 -14.64
C VAL A 92 -16.25 10.94 -14.64
N CYS A 93 -16.78 11.46 -15.73
CA CYS A 93 -18.21 11.60 -16.01
C CYS A 93 -18.64 10.45 -16.91
N PHE A 94 -19.69 9.75 -16.52
CA PHE A 94 -20.28 8.67 -17.31
C PHE A 94 -21.64 9.11 -17.84
N ASP A 95 -21.88 8.86 -19.13
CA ASP A 95 -23.24 8.67 -19.60
C ASP A 95 -23.87 7.47 -18.90
N VAL A 96 -25.19 7.44 -18.77
CA VAL A 96 -25.86 6.34 -18.09
C VAL A 96 -26.45 5.35 -19.07
N ASP A 97 -27.34 5.81 -19.93
CA ASP A 97 -28.08 4.96 -20.87
C ASP A 97 -27.10 4.36 -21.87
N CYS A 98 -27.18 3.05 -22.13
CA CYS A 98 -26.27 2.29 -23.01
C CYS A 98 -24.76 2.38 -22.67
N THR A 99 -24.39 2.96 -21.53
CA THR A 99 -23.01 3.06 -21.05
C THR A 99 -22.88 2.42 -19.67
N ILE A 100 -23.53 2.99 -18.64
CA ILE A 100 -23.64 2.35 -17.31
C ILE A 100 -24.67 1.23 -17.35
N THR A 101 -25.75 1.39 -18.11
CA THR A 101 -26.84 0.41 -18.22
C THR A 101 -26.90 -0.26 -19.58
N VAL A 102 -27.38 -1.50 -19.63
CA VAL A 102 -27.57 -2.26 -20.89
C VAL A 102 -28.79 -1.80 -21.68
N ASN A 103 -29.68 -1.03 -21.07
CA ASN A 103 -30.89 -0.49 -21.70
C ASN A 103 -31.01 1.00 -21.40
N ASP A 104 -31.72 1.72 -22.26
CA ASP A 104 -32.20 3.08 -21.99
C ASP A 104 -33.24 3.06 -20.87
N GLY A 105 -33.11 3.97 -19.90
CA GLY A 105 -33.97 4.01 -18.73
C GLY A 105 -35.42 4.39 -19.03
N LEU A 106 -35.66 5.27 -20.00
CA LEU A 106 -37.00 5.68 -20.40
C LEU A 106 -37.68 4.61 -21.25
N ASP A 107 -36.96 3.99 -22.17
CA ASP A 107 -37.52 2.91 -23.00
C ASP A 107 -37.87 1.70 -22.14
N LEU A 108 -37.04 1.36 -21.16
CA LEU A 108 -37.34 0.31 -20.19
C LEU A 108 -38.54 0.65 -19.30
N LEU A 109 -38.73 1.93 -18.95
CA LEU A 109 -39.92 2.38 -18.22
C LEU A 109 -41.17 2.31 -19.10
N ALA A 110 -41.08 2.71 -20.37
CA ALA A 110 -42.17 2.64 -21.33
C ALA A 110 -42.64 1.19 -21.55
N ASP A 111 -41.70 0.25 -21.67
CA ASP A 111 -41.98 -1.19 -21.73
C ASP A 111 -42.68 -1.69 -20.47
N PHE A 112 -42.18 -1.30 -19.29
CA PHE A 112 -42.82 -1.64 -18.01
C PHE A 112 -44.25 -1.08 -17.89
N MET A 113 -44.51 0.10 -18.46
CA MET A 113 -45.82 0.74 -18.49
C MET A 113 -46.72 0.23 -19.64
N GLY A 114 -46.20 -0.60 -20.55
CA GLY A 114 -46.95 -1.17 -21.67
C GLY A 114 -47.17 -0.22 -22.86
N VAL A 115 -46.36 0.84 -22.98
CA VAL A 115 -46.48 1.90 -24.01
C VAL A 115 -45.24 2.02 -24.90
N LYS A 116 -44.43 0.96 -24.97
CA LYS A 116 -43.16 0.92 -25.72
C LYS A 116 -43.32 1.35 -27.18
N ASP A 117 -44.26 0.75 -27.91
CA ASP A 117 -44.44 1.00 -29.34
C ASP A 117 -44.78 2.47 -29.65
N GLU A 118 -45.52 3.12 -28.75
CA GLU A 118 -45.91 4.54 -28.86
C GLU A 118 -44.70 5.46 -28.67
N VAL A 119 -43.85 5.13 -27.69
CA VAL A 119 -42.61 5.86 -27.41
C VAL A 119 -41.57 5.66 -28.52
N GLU A 120 -41.41 4.44 -29.04
CA GLU A 120 -40.48 4.16 -30.17
C GLU A 120 -40.90 4.87 -31.46
N ALA A 121 -42.20 4.90 -31.76
CA ALA A 121 -42.74 5.65 -32.90
C ALA A 121 -42.45 7.15 -32.79
N LEU A 122 -42.49 7.70 -31.58
CA LEU A 122 -42.15 9.10 -31.30
C LEU A 122 -40.64 9.35 -31.41
N THR A 123 -39.80 8.45 -30.88
CA THR A 123 -38.33 8.54 -30.97
C THR A 123 -37.87 8.55 -32.43
N THR A 124 -38.48 7.71 -33.27
CA THR A 124 -38.19 7.65 -34.72
C THR A 124 -38.54 8.97 -35.41
N LYS A 125 -39.67 9.60 -35.05
CA LYS A 125 -40.07 10.92 -35.55
C LYS A 125 -39.20 12.06 -35.00
N ALA A 126 -38.58 11.91 -33.83
CA ALA A 126 -37.67 12.91 -33.29
C ALA A 126 -36.32 12.93 -34.04
N MET A 127 -35.89 11.77 -34.53
CA MET A 127 -34.60 11.58 -35.21
C MET A 127 -34.55 12.14 -36.65
N ASP A 128 -35.67 12.56 -37.24
CA ASP A 128 -35.72 13.22 -38.55
C ASP A 128 -35.40 14.74 -38.48
N GLY A 129 -35.14 15.26 -37.28
CA GLY A 129 -34.80 16.67 -37.03
C GLY A 129 -36.00 17.61 -36.94
N THR A 130 -37.24 17.11 -37.04
CA THR A 130 -38.45 17.94 -36.98
C THR A 130 -38.85 18.34 -35.56
N MET A 131 -38.21 17.78 -34.53
CA MET A 131 -38.56 18.01 -33.11
C MET A 131 -37.33 18.26 -32.24
N SER A 132 -37.39 19.28 -31.37
CA SER A 132 -36.35 19.57 -30.37
C SER A 132 -36.30 18.50 -29.26
N LEU A 133 -35.12 18.26 -28.67
CA LEU A 133 -34.92 17.32 -27.56
C LEU A 133 -35.91 17.53 -26.40
N THR A 134 -36.09 18.78 -25.96
CA THR A 134 -37.00 19.14 -24.86
C THR A 134 -38.43 18.69 -25.14
N ARG A 135 -38.93 18.97 -26.35
CA ARG A 135 -40.26 18.56 -26.80
C ARG A 135 -40.39 17.04 -26.93
N SER A 136 -39.33 16.35 -27.39
CA SER A 136 -39.31 14.89 -27.45
C SER A 136 -39.47 14.26 -26.06
N LEU A 137 -38.72 14.76 -25.07
CA LEU A 137 -38.80 14.27 -23.69
C LEU A 137 -40.19 14.54 -23.08
N GLU A 138 -40.77 15.72 -23.31
CA GLU A 138 -42.10 16.06 -22.83
C GLU A 138 -43.18 15.14 -23.41
N GLU A 139 -43.18 14.93 -24.72
CA GLU A 139 -44.15 14.05 -25.39
C GLU A 139 -43.99 12.59 -24.94
N ARG A 140 -42.76 12.09 -24.72
CA ARG A 140 -42.52 10.74 -24.16
C ARG A 140 -43.06 10.60 -22.73
N LEU A 141 -42.81 11.59 -21.87
CA LEU A 141 -43.32 11.58 -20.50
C LEU A 141 -44.86 11.60 -20.47
N ASN A 142 -45.49 12.34 -21.37
CA ASN A 142 -46.95 12.38 -21.49
C ASN A 142 -47.56 11.05 -21.92
N ILE A 143 -46.86 10.29 -22.77
CA ILE A 143 -47.28 8.93 -23.17
C ILE A 143 -47.09 7.95 -22.00
N ILE A 144 -45.92 7.98 -21.35
CA ILE A 144 -45.59 7.09 -20.23
C ILE A 144 -46.52 7.34 -19.05
N ASN A 145 -46.85 8.60 -18.76
CA ASN A 145 -47.81 9.05 -17.74
C ASN A 145 -47.72 8.28 -16.41
N CYS A 146 -46.50 8.06 -15.93
CA CYS A 146 -46.25 7.28 -14.73
C CYS A 146 -46.58 8.06 -13.45
N SER A 147 -46.97 7.34 -12.40
CA SER A 147 -47.08 7.85 -11.03
C SER A 147 -45.80 7.60 -10.23
N PRO A 148 -45.61 8.26 -9.07
CA PRO A 148 -44.49 7.97 -8.18
C PRO A 148 -44.47 6.51 -7.70
N ASP A 149 -45.64 5.89 -7.57
CA ASP A 149 -45.75 4.46 -7.25
C ASP A 149 -45.28 3.57 -8.39
N ASP A 150 -45.50 3.96 -9.64
CA ASP A 150 -44.97 3.25 -10.81
C ASP A 150 -43.45 3.29 -10.82
N ILE A 151 -42.84 4.44 -10.51
CA ILE A 151 -41.38 4.55 -10.38
C ILE A 151 -40.85 3.63 -9.26
N ARG A 152 -41.55 3.56 -8.11
CA ARG A 152 -41.19 2.63 -7.02
C ARG A 152 -41.32 1.17 -7.45
N ARG A 153 -42.39 0.82 -8.15
CA ARG A 153 -42.62 -0.54 -8.67
C ARG A 153 -41.60 -0.91 -9.74
N PHE A 154 -41.28 0.01 -10.63
CA PHE A 154 -40.26 -0.12 -11.66
C PHE A 154 -38.89 -0.38 -11.05
N ALA A 155 -38.46 0.43 -10.08
CA ALA A 155 -37.17 0.25 -9.41
C ALA A 155 -37.04 -1.10 -8.68
N LYS A 156 -38.17 -1.65 -8.21
CA LYS A 156 -38.22 -2.98 -7.60
C LYS A 156 -38.20 -4.10 -8.65
N ALA A 157 -38.89 -3.93 -9.78
CA ALA A 157 -38.95 -4.89 -10.87
C ALA A 157 -37.62 -4.97 -11.65
N HIS A 158 -36.92 -3.84 -11.77
CA HIS A 158 -35.64 -3.70 -12.48
C HIS A 158 -34.56 -3.20 -11.50
N PRO A 159 -34.09 -4.07 -10.59
CA PRO A 159 -33.08 -3.68 -9.61
C PRO A 159 -31.76 -3.30 -10.30
N PRO A 160 -30.93 -2.43 -9.69
CA PRO A 160 -29.68 -1.97 -10.28
C PRO A 160 -28.81 -3.08 -10.89
N GLN A 161 -28.65 -4.20 -10.20
CA GLN A 161 -27.80 -5.32 -10.62
C GLN A 161 -28.19 -5.93 -11.97
N SER A 162 -29.48 -5.92 -12.33
CA SER A 162 -29.95 -6.47 -13.60
C SER A 162 -29.84 -5.47 -14.76
N ARG A 163 -29.52 -4.21 -14.46
CA ARG A 163 -29.46 -3.12 -15.45
C ARG A 163 -28.03 -2.76 -15.84
N LEU A 164 -27.03 -3.05 -15.01
CA LEU A 164 -25.65 -2.61 -15.23
C LEU A 164 -24.98 -3.31 -16.42
N ALA A 165 -24.22 -2.54 -17.19
CA ALA A 165 -23.33 -3.05 -18.22
C ALA A 165 -22.21 -3.92 -17.61
N PRO A 166 -21.77 -4.99 -18.29
CA PRO A 166 -20.69 -5.84 -17.80
C PRO A 166 -19.39 -5.05 -17.54
N GLY A 167 -18.79 -5.22 -16.35
CA GLY A 167 -17.50 -4.60 -16.00
C GLY A 167 -17.56 -3.16 -15.49
N ILE A 168 -18.73 -2.49 -15.53
CA ILE A 168 -18.82 -1.08 -15.14
C ILE A 168 -18.62 -0.86 -13.64
N LYS A 169 -19.10 -1.80 -12.83
CA LYS A 169 -19.01 -1.74 -11.37
C LYS A 169 -17.56 -1.79 -10.92
N GLU A 170 -16.77 -2.66 -11.55
CA GLU A 170 -15.34 -2.82 -11.32
C GLU A 170 -14.58 -1.54 -11.68
N LEU A 171 -14.90 -0.93 -12.83
CA LEU A 171 -14.30 0.34 -13.24
C LEU A 171 -14.59 1.48 -12.26
N ILE A 172 -15.86 1.68 -11.87
CA ILE A 172 -16.24 2.74 -10.94
C ILE A 172 -15.58 2.56 -9.58
N LYS A 173 -15.53 1.31 -9.08
CA LYS A 173 -14.86 0.99 -7.82
C LYS A 173 -13.36 1.29 -7.90
N ALA A 174 -12.71 0.94 -9.01
CA ALA A 174 -11.29 1.22 -9.22
C ALA A 174 -11.01 2.74 -9.22
N LEU A 175 -11.84 3.53 -9.89
CA LEU A 175 -11.74 4.99 -9.91
C LEU A 175 -11.93 5.60 -8.50
N GLN A 176 -12.99 5.22 -7.79
CA GLN A 176 -13.29 5.71 -6.44
C GLN A 176 -12.15 5.40 -5.45
N LYS A 177 -11.57 4.20 -5.52
CA LYS A 177 -10.45 3.78 -4.65
C LYS A 177 -9.19 4.62 -4.88
N ARG A 178 -9.02 5.16 -6.09
CA ARG A 178 -7.94 6.07 -6.48
C ARG A 178 -8.23 7.54 -6.15
N GLY A 179 -9.38 7.83 -5.52
CA GLY A 179 -9.81 9.19 -5.20
C GLY A 179 -10.38 9.97 -6.38
N VAL A 180 -10.59 9.32 -7.53
CA VAL A 180 -11.16 9.96 -8.73
C VAL A 180 -12.66 10.18 -8.50
N ALA A 181 -13.12 11.41 -8.70
CA ALA A 181 -14.52 11.75 -8.50
C ALA A 181 -15.38 11.20 -9.67
N VAL A 182 -16.33 10.33 -9.36
CA VAL A 182 -17.24 9.75 -10.37
C VAL A 182 -18.55 10.53 -10.41
N TYR A 183 -18.96 10.93 -11.62
CA TYR A 183 -20.21 11.64 -11.92
C TYR A 183 -21.05 10.87 -12.92
N LEU A 184 -22.38 10.98 -12.81
CA LEU A 184 -23.32 10.51 -13.82
C LEU A 184 -23.92 11.72 -14.52
N ILE A 185 -23.85 11.76 -15.85
CA ILE A 185 -24.42 12.85 -16.67
C ILE A 185 -25.28 12.21 -17.76
N SER A 186 -26.61 12.27 -17.63
CA SER A 186 -27.54 11.60 -18.55
C SER A 186 -28.68 12.54 -18.99
N GLY A 187 -29.14 12.35 -20.23
CA GLY A 187 -30.36 12.98 -20.75
C GLY A 187 -31.66 12.38 -20.20
N GLY A 188 -31.58 11.28 -19.47
CA GLY A 188 -32.68 10.63 -18.77
C GLY A 188 -33.10 11.34 -17.47
N PHE A 189 -33.80 10.62 -16.60
CA PHE A 189 -34.44 11.19 -15.41
C PHE A 189 -33.82 10.69 -14.11
N ARG A 190 -33.52 11.62 -13.21
CA ARG A 190 -32.83 11.39 -11.94
C ARG A 190 -33.53 10.34 -11.08
N GLU A 191 -34.85 10.31 -11.08
CA GLU A 191 -35.68 9.33 -10.36
C GLU A 191 -35.32 7.88 -10.73
N LEU A 192 -34.94 7.63 -11.98
CA LEU A 192 -34.55 6.30 -12.49
C LEU A 192 -33.07 5.97 -12.23
N LEU A 193 -32.25 7.00 -11.98
CA LEU A 193 -30.80 6.92 -11.84
C LEU A 193 -30.33 6.87 -10.39
N LEU A 194 -31.03 7.52 -9.46
CA LEU A 194 -30.63 7.55 -8.05
C LEU A 194 -30.48 6.16 -7.41
N PRO A 195 -31.32 5.15 -7.72
CA PRO A 195 -31.08 3.78 -7.24
C PRO A 195 -29.79 3.16 -7.80
N LEU A 196 -29.44 3.44 -9.06
CA LEU A 196 -28.19 2.99 -9.68
C LEU A 196 -26.97 3.66 -9.03
N ALA A 197 -27.02 4.99 -8.88
CA ALA A 197 -25.97 5.77 -8.22
C ALA A 197 -25.70 5.27 -6.80
N ALA A 198 -26.76 5.05 -6.00
CA ALA A 198 -26.64 4.50 -4.65
C ALA A 198 -26.02 3.09 -4.65
N HIS A 199 -26.37 2.23 -5.61
CA HIS A 199 -25.78 0.90 -5.74
C HIS A 199 -24.28 0.93 -6.10
N LEU A 200 -23.87 1.94 -6.87
CA LEU A 200 -22.48 2.17 -7.29
C LEU A 200 -21.68 3.04 -6.31
N GLY A 201 -22.27 3.43 -5.17
CA GLY A 201 -21.62 4.29 -4.18
C GLY A 201 -21.39 5.73 -4.64
N ILE A 202 -22.13 6.19 -5.64
CA ILE A 202 -22.05 7.56 -6.18
C ILE A 202 -23.01 8.47 -5.41
N PRO A 203 -22.52 9.58 -4.81
CA PRO A 203 -23.36 10.55 -4.12
C PRO A 203 -24.43 11.19 -5.02
N LYS A 204 -25.58 11.54 -4.44
CA LYS A 204 -26.75 12.08 -5.19
C LYS A 204 -26.48 13.43 -5.86
N ASP A 205 -25.59 14.24 -5.28
CA ASP A 205 -25.12 15.53 -5.79
C ASP A 205 -24.16 15.39 -6.99
N ARG A 206 -23.71 14.16 -7.29
CA ARG A 206 -22.91 13.84 -8.48
C ARG A 206 -23.73 13.24 -9.62
N VAL A 207 -25.04 13.37 -9.56
CA VAL A 207 -25.98 12.91 -10.61
C VAL A 207 -26.60 14.12 -11.30
N PHE A 208 -26.14 14.40 -12.51
CA PHE A 208 -26.66 15.41 -13.42
C PHE A 208 -27.59 14.75 -14.42
N ALA A 209 -28.89 14.98 -14.23
CA ALA A 209 -29.95 14.44 -15.08
C ALA A 209 -31.21 15.26 -14.90
N ASN A 210 -32.14 15.14 -15.85
CA ASN A 210 -33.42 15.82 -15.81
C ASN A 210 -34.23 15.35 -14.59
N ARG A 211 -35.10 16.20 -14.06
CA ARG A 211 -35.97 15.86 -12.91
C ARG A 211 -37.43 15.87 -13.33
N MET A 212 -38.15 14.81 -12.98
CA MET A 212 -39.60 14.78 -13.17
C MET A 212 -40.26 15.83 -12.27
N HIS A 213 -41.18 16.60 -12.85
CA HIS A 213 -41.98 17.57 -12.11
C HIS A 213 -43.31 16.91 -11.74
N TRP A 214 -43.53 16.79 -10.45
CA TRP A 214 -44.73 16.19 -9.88
C TRP A 214 -45.69 17.27 -9.39
N GLN A 215 -46.98 17.06 -9.62
CA GLN A 215 -48.03 17.71 -8.84
C GLN A 215 -48.01 17.12 -7.43
N TRP A 216 -48.10 18.00 -6.43
CA TRP A 216 -48.13 17.61 -5.02
C TRP A 216 -49.53 17.76 -4.47
N ASP A 217 -49.90 16.87 -3.58
CA ASP A 217 -51.10 17.00 -2.76
C ASP A 217 -50.76 17.83 -1.51
N ASP A 218 -51.44 18.96 -1.36
CA ASP A 218 -51.21 19.91 -0.25
C ASP A 218 -51.59 19.32 1.12
N GLU A 219 -52.48 18.32 1.17
CA GLU A 219 -52.91 17.69 2.42
C GLU A 219 -51.96 16.57 2.86
N THR A 220 -51.46 15.76 1.92
CA THR A 220 -50.61 14.60 2.22
C THR A 220 -49.11 14.89 2.06
N GLY A 221 -48.75 15.96 1.36
CA GLY A 221 -47.36 16.30 1.01
C GLY A 221 -46.72 15.28 0.06
N MET A 222 -47.53 14.48 -0.64
CA MET A 222 -47.06 13.40 -1.52
C MET A 222 -47.24 13.78 -2.99
N PRO A 223 -46.31 13.36 -3.88
CA PRO A 223 -46.48 13.56 -5.31
C PRO A 223 -47.60 12.66 -5.86
N THR A 224 -48.44 13.19 -6.73
CA THR A 224 -49.65 12.50 -7.23
C THR A 224 -49.64 12.24 -8.73
N LYS A 225 -49.24 13.23 -9.55
CA LYS A 225 -49.28 13.13 -11.01
C LYS A 225 -48.06 13.79 -11.66
N LEU A 226 -47.51 13.18 -12.70
CA LEU A 226 -46.47 13.78 -13.52
C LEU A 226 -47.06 14.94 -14.34
N VAL A 227 -46.47 16.12 -14.23
CA VAL A 227 -46.91 17.34 -14.95
C VAL A 227 -45.90 17.84 -15.96
N GLY A 228 -44.69 17.28 -15.97
CA GLY A 228 -43.62 17.65 -16.89
C GLY A 228 -42.26 17.34 -16.28
N PHE A 229 -41.25 18.15 -16.61
CA PHE A 229 -39.91 18.04 -16.05
C PHE A 229 -39.24 19.40 -15.90
N ASP A 230 -38.18 19.44 -15.10
CA ASP A 230 -37.39 20.66 -14.89
C ASP A 230 -36.52 20.96 -16.12
N THR A 231 -36.88 22.02 -16.84
CA THR A 231 -36.17 22.48 -18.05
C THR A 231 -34.95 23.35 -17.75
N SER A 232 -34.70 23.69 -16.48
CA SER A 232 -33.51 24.43 -16.05
C SER A 232 -32.27 23.55 -15.91
N GLU A 233 -32.46 22.24 -15.84
CA GLU A 233 -31.39 21.25 -15.82
C GLU A 233 -30.59 21.30 -17.15
N PRO A 234 -29.24 21.29 -17.12
CA PRO A 234 -28.43 21.39 -18.33
C PRO A 234 -28.78 20.33 -19.38
N THR A 235 -29.03 19.10 -18.93
CA THR A 235 -29.33 17.92 -19.75
C THR A 235 -30.71 17.93 -20.42
N ALA A 236 -31.51 18.99 -20.22
CA ALA A 236 -32.82 19.17 -20.85
C ALA A 236 -32.73 19.69 -22.29
N ARG A 237 -31.54 20.10 -22.73
CA ARG A 237 -31.27 20.74 -24.03
C ARG A 237 -29.98 20.22 -24.66
N ASN A 238 -29.81 20.49 -25.97
CA ASN A 238 -28.58 20.20 -26.69
C ASN A 238 -27.38 20.90 -26.01
N GLN A 239 -26.18 20.32 -26.10
CA GLN A 239 -24.97 20.80 -25.38
C GLN A 239 -25.08 20.77 -23.84
N GLY A 240 -26.08 20.07 -23.30
CA GLY A 240 -26.29 19.95 -21.85
C GLY A 240 -25.21 19.21 -21.08
N LYS A 241 -24.60 18.17 -21.68
CA LYS A 241 -23.49 17.41 -21.06
C LYS A 241 -22.22 18.27 -20.90
N PRO A 242 -21.74 19.00 -21.92
CA PRO A 242 -20.65 19.97 -21.74
C PRO A 242 -20.94 21.04 -20.68
N GLU A 243 -22.17 21.60 -20.65
CA GLU A 243 -22.56 22.58 -19.62
C GLU A 243 -22.52 21.97 -18.21
N ALA A 244 -22.97 20.74 -18.03
CA ALA A 244 -22.88 20.03 -16.76
C ALA A 244 -21.42 19.86 -16.31
N ILE A 245 -20.51 19.50 -17.23
CA ILE A 245 -19.07 19.37 -16.94
C ILE A 245 -18.44 20.72 -16.57
N ALA A 246 -18.82 21.80 -17.27
CA ALA A 246 -18.36 23.14 -16.93
C ALA A 246 -18.77 23.51 -15.49
N ARG A 247 -20.03 23.25 -15.10
CA ARG A 247 -20.50 23.45 -13.72
C ARG A 247 -19.75 22.57 -12.71
N ILE A 248 -19.38 21.34 -13.08
CA ILE A 248 -18.56 20.48 -12.21
C ILE A 248 -17.19 21.12 -11.96
N ARG A 249 -16.53 21.66 -12.98
CA ARG A 249 -15.25 22.35 -12.85
C ARG A 249 -15.33 23.67 -12.09
N GLU A 250 -16.40 24.44 -12.26
CA GLU A 250 -16.57 25.70 -11.52
C GLU A 250 -16.66 25.47 -10.01
N ASN A 251 -17.28 24.35 -9.61
CA ASN A 251 -17.52 24.04 -8.20
C ASN A 251 -16.41 23.20 -7.56
N ASN A 252 -15.43 22.73 -8.32
CA ASN A 252 -14.40 21.81 -7.83
C ASN A 252 -13.03 22.12 -8.44
N PRO A 253 -11.92 21.96 -7.70
CA PRO A 253 -10.57 22.22 -8.20
C PRO A 253 -10.05 21.08 -9.09
N TYR A 254 -10.84 20.63 -10.07
CA TYR A 254 -10.46 19.57 -11.00
C TYR A 254 -9.74 20.16 -12.22
N ASN A 255 -8.52 19.71 -12.45
CA ASN A 255 -7.74 20.08 -13.62
C ASN A 255 -8.13 19.18 -14.81
N THR A 256 -8.33 17.90 -14.55
CA THR A 256 -8.57 16.89 -15.59
C THR A 256 -9.93 16.21 -15.42
N VAL A 257 -10.80 16.29 -16.44
CA VAL A 257 -12.12 15.65 -16.47
C VAL A 257 -12.27 14.80 -17.74
N VAL A 258 -12.65 13.54 -17.58
CA VAL A 258 -12.89 12.60 -18.69
C VAL A 258 -14.38 12.33 -18.84
N MET A 259 -14.89 12.28 -20.07
CA MET A 259 -16.24 11.83 -20.39
C MET A 259 -16.20 10.43 -21.02
N ILE A 260 -17.07 9.53 -20.57
CA ILE A 260 -17.25 8.18 -21.13
C ILE A 260 -18.72 8.01 -21.51
N GLY A 261 -18.99 7.65 -22.76
CA GLY A 261 -20.35 7.45 -23.26
C GLY A 261 -20.40 6.80 -24.63
N ASP A 262 -21.57 6.34 -25.05
CA ASP A 262 -21.78 5.72 -26.38
C ASP A 262 -22.35 6.70 -27.42
N GLY A 263 -22.89 7.86 -26.99
CA GLY A 263 -23.67 8.77 -27.82
C GLY A 263 -22.90 9.96 -28.41
N VAL A 264 -23.49 10.58 -29.43
CA VAL A 264 -22.98 11.84 -30.02
C VAL A 264 -23.01 12.98 -29.00
N THR A 265 -24.02 13.00 -28.11
CA THR A 265 -24.12 14.00 -27.03
C THR A 265 -22.96 13.92 -26.03
N ASP A 266 -22.31 12.76 -25.94
CA ASP A 266 -21.15 12.53 -25.07
C ASP A 266 -19.87 12.99 -25.74
N LEU A 267 -19.76 12.74 -27.04
CA LEU A 267 -18.69 13.26 -27.88
C LEU A 267 -18.69 14.81 -27.89
N GLU A 268 -19.86 15.44 -27.85
CA GLU A 268 -19.99 16.90 -27.70
C GLU A 268 -19.29 17.43 -26.44
N ALA A 269 -19.12 16.61 -25.40
CA ALA A 269 -18.53 17.03 -24.12
C ALA A 269 -17.10 17.60 -24.24
N VAL A 270 -16.34 17.23 -25.28
CA VAL A 270 -14.98 17.75 -25.54
C VAL A 270 -14.94 18.90 -26.54
N GLN A 271 -16.08 19.25 -27.15
CA GLN A 271 -16.14 20.24 -28.23
C GLN A 271 -16.30 21.68 -27.73
N THR A 272 -16.61 21.86 -26.44
CA THR A 272 -16.88 23.17 -25.84
C THR A 272 -15.83 23.52 -24.78
N SER A 273 -15.42 24.80 -24.73
CA SER A 273 -14.51 25.31 -23.70
C SER A 273 -15.13 25.12 -22.30
N GLY A 274 -14.38 24.56 -21.36
CA GLY A 274 -14.87 24.18 -20.03
C GLY A 274 -15.46 22.76 -19.95
N GLY A 275 -15.54 22.03 -21.07
CA GLY A 275 -15.95 20.63 -21.13
C GLY A 275 -14.89 19.63 -20.65
N ALA A 276 -15.02 18.37 -21.08
CA ALA A 276 -14.05 17.31 -20.80
C ALA A 276 -12.75 17.51 -21.58
N ASP A 277 -11.63 17.00 -21.05
CA ASP A 277 -10.31 17.02 -21.72
C ASP A 277 -10.12 15.83 -22.67
N LEU A 278 -10.87 14.76 -22.42
CA LEU A 278 -10.86 13.51 -23.17
C LEU A 278 -12.27 12.92 -23.19
N PHE A 279 -12.66 12.44 -24.35
CA PHE A 279 -13.84 11.62 -24.55
C PHE A 279 -13.42 10.20 -24.93
N ILE A 280 -13.96 9.22 -24.22
CA ILE A 280 -13.78 7.79 -24.48
C ILE A 280 -15.12 7.23 -24.95
N GLY A 281 -15.17 6.77 -26.19
CA GLY A 281 -16.35 6.11 -26.75
C GLY A 281 -16.52 4.71 -26.19
N SER A 282 -17.74 4.36 -25.76
CA SER A 282 -18.07 3.04 -25.24
C SER A 282 -18.93 2.26 -26.23
N GLY A 283 -18.39 1.16 -26.74
CA GLY A 283 -19.10 0.16 -27.55
C GLY A 283 -19.54 -1.07 -26.76
N VAL A 284 -19.52 -1.02 -25.42
CA VAL A 284 -19.81 -2.18 -24.56
C VAL A 284 -21.24 -2.70 -24.73
N VAL A 285 -22.20 -1.80 -24.95
CA VAL A 285 -23.62 -2.13 -25.14
C VAL A 285 -24.05 -1.92 -26.58
N VAL A 286 -23.76 -0.74 -27.13
CA VAL A 286 -24.15 -0.34 -28.49
C VAL A 286 -22.99 0.35 -29.18
N GLU A 287 -22.79 0.06 -30.47
CA GLU A 287 -21.81 0.75 -31.30
C GLU A 287 -22.50 1.81 -32.16
N ARG A 288 -21.95 3.04 -32.15
CA ARG A 288 -22.45 4.14 -32.98
C ARG A 288 -21.34 4.62 -33.92
N GLU A 289 -21.56 4.51 -35.23
CA GLU A 289 -20.55 4.79 -36.26
C GLU A 289 -19.95 6.21 -36.15
N ALA A 290 -20.79 7.22 -35.90
CA ALA A 290 -20.33 8.60 -35.69
C ALA A 290 -19.37 8.74 -34.50
N VAL A 291 -19.61 8.00 -33.43
CA VAL A 291 -18.78 8.03 -32.21
C VAL A 291 -17.49 7.24 -32.43
N VAL A 292 -17.56 6.09 -33.10
CA VAL A 292 -16.39 5.30 -33.51
C VAL A 292 -15.42 6.14 -34.35
N ALA A 293 -15.94 6.99 -35.23
CA ALA A 293 -15.14 7.80 -36.13
C ALA A 293 -14.36 8.93 -35.44
N GLU A 294 -14.97 9.54 -34.42
CA GLU A 294 -14.44 10.76 -33.81
C GLU A 294 -13.75 10.53 -32.46
N ALA A 295 -14.14 9.51 -31.69
CA ALA A 295 -13.58 9.24 -30.37
C ALA A 295 -12.05 9.10 -30.42
N GLU A 296 -11.36 9.77 -29.49
CA GLU A 296 -9.89 9.69 -29.39
C GLU A 296 -9.44 8.30 -28.91
N TRP A 297 -10.29 7.66 -28.10
CA TRP A 297 -10.15 6.28 -27.65
C TRP A 297 -11.52 5.62 -27.60
N TYR A 298 -11.63 4.39 -28.11
CA TYR A 298 -12.87 3.64 -28.16
C TYR A 298 -12.70 2.26 -27.50
N VAL A 299 -13.62 1.84 -26.64
CA VAL A 299 -13.52 0.58 -25.89
C VAL A 299 -14.74 -0.31 -26.09
N TYR A 300 -14.50 -1.62 -26.16
CA TYR A 300 -15.55 -2.66 -26.22
C TYR A 300 -15.74 -3.39 -24.90
N ASP A 301 -14.88 -3.11 -23.92
CA ASP A 301 -14.92 -3.68 -22.58
C ASP A 301 -14.34 -2.67 -21.57
N TYR A 302 -14.90 -2.62 -20.37
CA TYR A 302 -14.40 -1.72 -19.31
C TYR A 302 -13.10 -2.22 -18.66
N LYS A 303 -12.72 -3.50 -18.86
CA LYS A 303 -11.45 -4.04 -18.34
C LYS A 303 -10.27 -3.31 -18.99
N SER A 304 -10.36 -2.98 -20.28
CA SER A 304 -9.36 -2.19 -21.00
C SER A 304 -9.10 -0.83 -20.33
N LEU A 305 -10.13 -0.16 -19.82
CA LEU A 305 -9.97 1.10 -19.08
C LEU A 305 -9.35 0.89 -17.71
N VAL A 306 -9.76 -0.15 -16.99
CA VAL A 306 -9.16 -0.52 -15.69
C VAL A 306 -7.68 -0.83 -15.83
N SER A 307 -7.30 -1.65 -16.80
CA SER A 307 -5.90 -2.02 -17.08
C SER A 307 -5.04 -0.83 -17.52
N ALA A 308 -5.64 0.21 -18.07
CA ALA A 308 -4.95 1.41 -18.49
C ALA A 308 -4.76 2.45 -17.37
N LEU A 309 -5.42 2.29 -16.22
CA LEU A 309 -5.21 3.16 -15.05
C LEU A 309 -3.74 3.13 -14.61
N SER A 310 -3.26 4.20 -13.98
CA SER A 310 -1.86 4.30 -13.54
C SER A 310 -1.54 3.20 -12.51
N ARG A 311 -0.53 2.38 -12.75
CA ARG A 311 -0.10 1.35 -11.79
C ARG A 311 1.19 1.81 -11.12
N TYR A 312 1.31 1.58 -9.83
CA TYR A 312 2.49 1.93 -9.04
C TYR A 312 3.65 1.02 -9.45
N LYS A 313 4.68 1.60 -10.05
CA LYS A 313 5.90 0.86 -10.40
C LYS A 313 6.77 0.66 -9.18
N VAL A 314 7.27 -0.56 -9.00
CA VAL A 314 8.06 -0.93 -7.82
C VAL A 314 9.52 -1.17 -8.19
N ALA A 315 10.42 -0.54 -7.45
CA ALA A 315 11.86 -0.75 -7.55
C ALA A 315 12.43 -1.33 -6.25
N MET A 316 13.12 -2.46 -6.34
CA MET A 316 13.92 -3.06 -5.27
C MET A 316 15.39 -2.63 -5.40
N VAL A 317 15.87 -1.85 -4.44
CA VAL A 317 17.27 -1.41 -4.35
C VAL A 317 18.03 -2.36 -3.41
N GLY A 318 18.51 -3.46 -3.98
CA GLY A 318 19.28 -4.49 -3.30
C GLY A 318 18.96 -5.89 -3.82
N SER A 319 19.92 -6.80 -3.71
CA SER A 319 19.82 -8.17 -4.25
C SER A 319 20.37 -9.24 -3.30
N GLY A 320 20.52 -8.92 -2.01
CA GLY A 320 20.91 -9.90 -1.00
C GLY A 320 19.76 -10.85 -0.63
N ALA A 321 20.01 -11.80 0.28
CA ALA A 321 19.03 -12.83 0.68
C ALA A 321 17.67 -12.24 1.08
N TRP A 322 17.67 -11.22 1.96
CA TRP A 322 16.43 -10.57 2.40
C TRP A 322 15.77 -9.74 1.30
N ALA A 323 16.56 -9.09 0.44
CA ALA A 323 16.02 -8.35 -0.71
C ALA A 323 15.33 -9.28 -1.70
N CYS A 324 15.89 -10.48 -1.91
CA CYS A 324 15.30 -11.52 -2.75
C CYS A 324 13.98 -12.07 -2.17
N ALA A 325 13.96 -12.39 -0.87
CA ALA A 325 12.73 -12.81 -0.19
C ALA A 325 11.64 -11.72 -0.24
N ALA A 326 12.02 -10.46 -0.03
CA ALA A 326 11.13 -9.32 -0.15
C ALA A 326 10.63 -9.14 -1.59
N ALA A 327 11.52 -9.17 -2.59
CA ALA A 327 11.18 -9.07 -4.00
C ALA A 327 10.19 -10.18 -4.42
N ARG A 328 10.37 -11.41 -3.93
CA ARG A 328 9.42 -12.51 -4.15
C ARG A 328 8.03 -12.19 -3.61
N MET A 329 7.92 -11.69 -2.38
CA MET A 329 6.62 -11.33 -1.79
C MET A 329 5.92 -10.22 -2.58
N ILE A 330 6.70 -9.20 -2.98
CA ILE A 330 6.22 -8.09 -3.80
C ILE A 330 5.74 -8.62 -5.15
N ALA A 331 6.56 -9.40 -5.84
CA ALA A 331 6.24 -10.00 -7.14
C ALA A 331 4.97 -10.85 -7.11
N GLN A 332 4.78 -11.64 -6.04
CA GLN A 332 3.55 -12.41 -5.82
C GLN A 332 2.29 -11.55 -5.59
N ASN A 333 2.45 -10.32 -5.12
CA ASN A 333 1.33 -9.40 -4.92
C ASN A 333 1.05 -8.58 -6.18
N THR A 334 2.07 -8.17 -6.92
CA THR A 334 1.91 -7.43 -8.19
C THR A 334 1.50 -8.31 -9.35
N SER A 335 1.77 -9.62 -9.31
CA SER A 335 1.37 -10.56 -10.37
C SER A 335 -0.05 -11.12 -10.19
N GLN A 336 -0.84 -10.61 -9.24
CA GLN A 336 -2.20 -11.14 -9.05
C GLN A 336 -3.11 -10.58 -10.14
N ASP A 337 -3.85 -11.48 -10.80
CA ASP A 337 -4.98 -11.12 -11.68
C ASP A 337 -6.16 -10.60 -10.84
N ASP A 338 -5.92 -9.54 -10.07
CA ASP A 338 -6.95 -8.77 -9.38
C ASP A 338 -7.26 -7.53 -10.23
N PRO A 339 -8.49 -7.37 -10.75
CA PRO A 339 -8.92 -6.15 -11.43
C PRO A 339 -8.75 -4.89 -10.57
N GLU A 340 -8.61 -5.04 -9.24
CA GLU A 340 -8.36 -3.97 -8.29
C GLU A 340 -6.87 -3.74 -7.97
N ASP A 341 -5.96 -4.42 -8.67
CA ASP A 341 -4.53 -4.28 -8.47
C ASP A 341 -4.06 -2.88 -8.89
N GLU A 342 -3.35 -2.25 -7.98
CA GLU A 342 -2.83 -0.90 -8.12
C GLU A 342 -1.36 -0.92 -8.52
N PHE A 343 -0.68 -2.07 -8.52
CA PHE A 343 0.75 -2.19 -8.78
C PHE A 343 1.05 -2.64 -10.21
N ASP A 344 2.17 -2.19 -10.75
CA ASP A 344 2.67 -2.69 -12.03
C ASP A 344 3.22 -4.10 -11.81
N ASP A 345 2.94 -5.03 -12.74
CA ASP A 345 3.35 -6.41 -12.61
C ASP A 345 4.87 -6.51 -12.46
N ASP A 346 5.62 -5.69 -13.19
CA ASP A 346 7.08 -5.73 -13.22
C ASP A 346 7.70 -5.15 -11.93
N VAL A 347 8.52 -5.97 -11.27
CA VAL A 347 9.32 -5.55 -10.12
C VAL A 347 10.78 -5.44 -10.55
N ARG A 348 11.26 -4.20 -10.72
CA ARG A 348 12.67 -3.98 -11.10
C ARG A 348 13.57 -4.14 -9.89
N MET A 349 14.59 -4.99 -9.99
CA MET A 349 15.53 -5.26 -8.92
C MET A 349 16.95 -4.84 -9.32
N TRP A 350 17.53 -3.93 -8.55
CA TRP A 350 18.92 -3.55 -8.72
C TRP A 350 19.87 -4.59 -8.11
N VAL A 351 20.77 -5.11 -8.94
CA VAL A 351 21.82 -6.04 -8.56
C VAL A 351 23.17 -5.33 -8.63
N HIS A 352 23.84 -5.18 -7.49
CA HIS A 352 25.14 -4.54 -7.43
C HIS A 352 26.18 -5.33 -8.26
N GLN A 353 27.02 -4.63 -9.02
CA GLN A 353 28.07 -5.16 -9.91
C GLN A 353 27.59 -5.90 -11.18
N GLY A 354 26.28 -6.08 -11.38
CA GLY A 354 25.71 -6.49 -12.66
C GLY A 354 26.28 -7.80 -13.25
N GLY A 355 26.33 -7.88 -14.59
CA GLY A 355 26.98 -8.96 -15.33
C GLY A 355 26.19 -10.27 -15.37
N GLU A 356 26.90 -11.39 -15.31
CA GLU A 356 26.36 -12.76 -15.41
C GLU A 356 25.24 -13.05 -14.39
N LEU A 357 25.31 -12.45 -13.19
CA LEU A 357 24.27 -12.63 -12.17
C LEU A 357 22.93 -12.01 -12.59
N VAL A 358 22.93 -10.88 -13.30
CA VAL A 358 21.70 -10.25 -13.81
C VAL A 358 21.06 -11.14 -14.87
N GLU A 359 21.87 -11.64 -15.81
CA GLU A 359 21.41 -12.56 -16.87
C GLU A 359 20.87 -13.86 -16.27
N THR A 360 21.54 -14.40 -15.25
CA THR A 360 21.10 -15.59 -14.52
C THR A 360 19.76 -15.35 -13.85
N ILE A 361 19.62 -14.26 -13.09
CA ILE A 361 18.34 -13.95 -12.42
C ILE A 361 17.21 -13.77 -13.44
N ASN A 362 17.44 -13.08 -14.55
CA ASN A 362 16.41 -12.84 -15.55
C ASN A 362 16.02 -14.10 -16.34
N SER A 363 16.92 -15.08 -16.48
CA SER A 363 16.66 -16.32 -17.22
C SER A 363 16.12 -17.45 -16.35
N THR A 364 16.55 -17.54 -15.09
CA THR A 364 16.16 -18.62 -14.16
C THR A 364 15.12 -18.18 -13.13
N HIS A 365 14.92 -16.86 -12.98
CA HIS A 365 14.15 -16.25 -11.90
C HIS A 365 14.64 -16.68 -10.50
N GLU A 366 15.94 -16.93 -10.35
CA GLU A 366 16.57 -17.31 -9.08
C GLU A 366 17.86 -16.50 -8.87
N ASN A 367 18.16 -16.16 -7.62
CA ASN A 367 19.47 -15.63 -7.23
C ASN A 367 20.31 -16.75 -6.59
N PRO A 368 21.15 -17.47 -7.35
CA PRO A 368 21.84 -18.66 -6.83
C PRO A 368 22.91 -18.33 -5.78
N THR A 369 23.39 -17.08 -5.74
CA THR A 369 24.43 -16.65 -4.80
C THR A 369 23.86 -16.38 -3.41
N TYR A 370 22.74 -15.64 -3.34
CA TYR A 370 22.21 -15.13 -2.07
C TYR A 370 20.89 -15.77 -1.65
N PHE A 371 20.17 -16.44 -2.55
CA PHE A 371 18.87 -17.02 -2.28
C PHE A 371 18.64 -18.33 -3.06
N PRO A 372 19.52 -19.34 -2.87
CA PRO A 372 19.54 -20.55 -3.69
C PRO A 372 18.31 -21.43 -3.48
N GLY A 373 17.79 -21.99 -4.58
CA GLY A 373 16.69 -22.94 -4.61
C GLY A 373 15.31 -22.33 -4.38
N ILE A 374 15.17 -21.00 -4.38
CA ILE A 374 13.90 -20.30 -4.20
C ILE A 374 13.69 -19.29 -5.32
N GLY A 375 12.66 -19.50 -6.15
CA GLY A 375 12.33 -18.59 -7.24
C GLY A 375 11.85 -17.22 -6.77
N LEU A 376 12.16 -16.16 -7.52
CA LEU A 376 11.75 -14.78 -7.24
C LEU A 376 10.38 -14.45 -7.84
N GLY A 377 9.99 -15.14 -8.91
CA GLY A 377 8.80 -14.85 -9.71
C GLY A 377 9.17 -14.39 -11.12
N PRO A 378 8.36 -14.71 -12.14
CA PRO A 378 8.68 -14.41 -13.54
C PRO A 378 8.69 -12.91 -13.86
N ASN A 379 8.02 -12.12 -13.04
CA ASN A 379 7.88 -10.67 -13.16
C ASN A 379 8.95 -9.87 -12.39
N VAL A 380 9.99 -10.52 -11.86
CA VAL A 380 11.14 -9.83 -11.28
C VAL A 380 12.19 -9.60 -12.37
N ILE A 381 12.52 -8.33 -12.62
CA ILE A 381 13.46 -7.91 -13.67
C ILE A 381 14.72 -7.35 -13.03
N ALA A 382 15.81 -8.10 -13.08
CA ALA A 382 17.10 -7.66 -12.59
C ALA A 382 17.79 -6.69 -13.57
N THR A 383 18.44 -5.66 -13.02
CA THR A 383 19.37 -4.77 -13.76
C THR A 383 20.60 -4.44 -12.93
N GLY A 384 21.75 -4.29 -13.60
CA GLY A 384 22.99 -3.79 -12.98
C GLY A 384 23.01 -2.28 -12.79
N ASN A 385 22.11 -1.55 -13.44
CA ASN A 385 22.07 -0.09 -13.44
C ASN A 385 21.08 0.44 -12.39
N LEU A 386 21.62 1.10 -11.37
CA LEU A 386 20.83 1.65 -10.27
C LEU A 386 19.81 2.69 -10.73
N ALA A 387 20.16 3.53 -11.71
CA ALA A 387 19.27 4.58 -12.20
C ALA A 387 18.12 4.02 -13.04
N GLU A 388 18.39 2.98 -13.82
CA GLU A 388 17.37 2.26 -14.58
C GLU A 388 16.38 1.55 -13.65
N ALA A 389 16.88 0.91 -12.58
CA ALA A 389 16.05 0.21 -11.61
C ALA A 389 14.98 1.13 -10.98
N VAL A 390 15.35 2.37 -10.66
CA VAL A 390 14.43 3.34 -10.02
C VAL A 390 13.73 4.26 -11.02
N ALA A 391 14.01 4.15 -12.32
CA ALA A 391 13.42 5.01 -13.33
C ALA A 391 11.89 4.88 -13.33
N ASP A 392 11.20 6.01 -13.16
CA ASP A 392 9.74 6.12 -13.05
C ASP A 392 9.10 5.32 -11.90
N ALA A 393 9.88 4.79 -10.97
CA ALA A 393 9.36 4.04 -9.84
C ALA A 393 8.56 4.94 -8.90
N ASP A 394 7.35 4.49 -8.55
CA ASP A 394 6.50 5.15 -7.56
C ASP A 394 6.84 4.69 -6.13
N LEU A 395 7.22 3.42 -5.99
CA LEU A 395 7.53 2.78 -4.72
C LEU A 395 8.94 2.22 -4.75
N ILE A 396 9.81 2.71 -3.86
CA ILE A 396 11.22 2.33 -3.82
C ILE A 396 11.52 1.59 -2.51
N VAL A 397 11.95 0.33 -2.63
CA VAL A 397 12.30 -0.53 -1.51
C VAL A 397 13.81 -0.56 -1.34
N PHE A 398 14.33 0.00 -0.25
CA PHE A 398 15.75 -0.06 0.08
C PHE A 398 16.04 -1.30 0.92
N CYS A 399 16.84 -2.22 0.40
CA CYS A 399 17.23 -3.45 1.09
C CYS A 399 18.68 -3.85 0.77
N ALA A 400 19.60 -2.90 0.93
CA ALA A 400 21.04 -3.11 0.82
C ALA A 400 21.72 -3.02 2.20
N PRO A 401 22.95 -3.58 2.38
CA PRO A 401 23.70 -3.40 3.61
C PRO A 401 23.88 -1.90 3.98
N HIS A 402 23.70 -1.56 5.26
CA HIS A 402 23.53 -0.18 5.72
C HIS A 402 24.72 0.74 5.35
N GLN A 403 25.94 0.19 5.35
CA GLN A 403 27.16 0.92 4.99
C GLN A 403 27.13 1.49 3.56
N PHE A 404 26.34 0.91 2.66
CA PHE A 404 26.24 1.34 1.27
C PHE A 404 25.10 2.33 1.00
N ILE A 405 24.11 2.44 1.90
CA ILE A 405 22.88 3.21 1.63
C ILE A 405 23.18 4.69 1.35
N ARG A 406 24.11 5.30 2.10
CA ARG A 406 24.50 6.70 1.84
C ARG A 406 25.05 6.90 0.42
N GLY A 407 25.91 5.99 -0.03
CA GLY A 407 26.49 6.03 -1.38
C GLY A 407 25.44 5.81 -2.46
N ILE A 408 24.50 4.90 -2.22
CA ILE A 408 23.35 4.64 -3.10
C ILE A 408 22.46 5.89 -3.19
N CYS A 409 22.07 6.49 -2.07
CA CYS A 409 21.24 7.69 -2.06
C CYS A 409 21.90 8.86 -2.81
N LYS A 410 23.22 9.04 -2.68
CA LYS A 410 23.95 10.06 -3.44
C LYS A 410 23.85 9.84 -4.96
N GLN A 411 23.90 8.60 -5.42
CA GLN A 411 23.78 8.28 -6.85
C GLN A 411 22.36 8.51 -7.39
N LEU A 412 21.36 8.44 -6.52
CA LEU A 412 19.95 8.62 -6.86
C LEU A 412 19.46 10.07 -6.79
N MET A 413 20.27 11.02 -6.30
CA MET A 413 19.88 12.43 -6.24
C MET A 413 19.50 12.96 -7.64
N GLY A 414 18.30 13.55 -7.74
CA GLY A 414 17.76 14.07 -8.99
C GLY A 414 17.30 13.02 -10.01
N ARG A 415 17.30 11.72 -9.65
CA ARG A 415 16.88 10.61 -10.52
C ARG A 415 15.62 9.89 -10.03
N VAL A 416 15.09 10.30 -8.88
CA VAL A 416 13.88 9.75 -8.29
C VAL A 416 12.66 10.54 -8.78
N LYS A 417 11.59 9.83 -9.13
CA LYS A 417 10.32 10.42 -9.53
C LYS A 417 9.77 11.34 -8.42
N PRO A 418 9.37 12.58 -8.72
CA PRO A 418 8.68 13.43 -7.75
C PRO A 418 7.42 12.75 -7.21
N GLY A 419 7.22 12.77 -5.88
CA GLY A 419 6.09 12.12 -5.23
C GLY A 419 6.25 10.61 -5.00
N ALA A 420 7.38 10.00 -5.38
CA ALA A 420 7.68 8.62 -5.02
C ALA A 420 7.72 8.44 -3.49
N ALA A 421 7.37 7.25 -3.02
CA ALA A 421 7.48 6.85 -1.62
C ALA A 421 8.55 5.76 -1.46
N ALA A 422 9.29 5.80 -0.36
CA ALA A 422 10.28 4.80 -0.04
C ALA A 422 9.91 3.95 1.18
N ILE A 423 10.48 2.76 1.26
CA ILE A 423 10.50 1.94 2.47
C ILE A 423 11.88 1.31 2.65
N SER A 424 12.43 1.39 3.86
CA SER A 424 13.71 0.76 4.21
C SER A 424 13.48 -0.56 4.95
N LEU A 425 14.08 -1.63 4.43
CA LEU A 425 14.18 -2.95 5.07
C LEU A 425 15.58 -3.15 5.69
N THR A 426 16.46 -2.18 5.52
CA THR A 426 17.83 -2.23 5.99
C THR A 426 17.91 -2.00 7.49
N LYS A 427 18.55 -2.94 8.20
CA LYS A 427 18.84 -2.84 9.64
C LYS A 427 20.27 -2.34 9.84
N GLY A 428 20.44 -1.31 10.66
CA GLY A 428 21.71 -0.62 10.88
C GLY A 428 21.52 0.88 11.02
N MET A 429 22.57 1.58 11.44
CA MET A 429 22.58 3.04 11.54
C MET A 429 23.95 3.56 11.10
N ARG A 430 24.07 4.88 10.93
CA ARG A 430 25.36 5.54 10.78
C ARG A 430 25.61 6.43 11.98
N VAL A 431 26.78 6.32 12.60
CA VAL A 431 27.18 7.28 13.64
C VAL A 431 27.73 8.52 12.97
N THR A 432 27.21 9.68 13.38
CA THR A 432 27.70 11.00 12.99
C THR A 432 28.07 11.78 14.25
N PRO A 433 28.87 12.86 14.12
CA PRO A 433 29.14 13.75 15.24
C PRO A 433 27.88 14.26 15.94
N GLU A 434 26.78 14.44 15.21
CA GLU A 434 25.50 14.90 15.71
C GLU A 434 24.66 13.80 16.39
N GLY A 435 25.07 12.53 16.27
CA GLY A 435 24.38 11.36 16.80
C GLY A 435 24.13 10.26 15.76
N PRO A 436 23.34 9.22 16.11
CA PRO A 436 22.99 8.17 15.17
C PRO A 436 22.00 8.68 14.11
N GLU A 437 22.35 8.47 12.84
CA GLU A 437 21.50 8.73 11.70
C GLU A 437 20.95 7.40 11.17
N LEU A 438 19.62 7.30 11.14
CA LEU A 438 18.90 6.12 10.68
C LEU A 438 18.83 6.06 9.15
N ILE A 439 18.57 4.88 8.59
CA ILE A 439 18.51 4.69 7.13
C ILE A 439 17.31 5.45 6.55
N SER A 440 16.15 5.38 7.19
CA SER A 440 14.98 6.15 6.78
C SER A 440 15.23 7.67 6.82
N GLN A 441 16.06 8.15 7.74
CA GLN A 441 16.46 9.56 7.83
C GLN A 441 17.41 9.94 6.70
N ILE A 442 18.38 9.07 6.37
CA ILE A 442 19.29 9.27 5.23
C ILE A 442 18.50 9.40 3.92
N VAL A 443 17.55 8.50 3.69
CA VAL A 443 16.70 8.50 2.49
C VAL A 443 15.89 9.81 2.41
N ARG A 444 15.16 10.17 3.48
CA ARG A 444 14.37 11.41 3.53
C ARG A 444 15.21 12.65 3.28
N ARG A 445 16.35 12.77 3.98
CA ARG A 445 17.24 13.94 3.89
C ARG A 445 17.90 14.07 2.51
N THR A 446 18.29 12.95 1.91
CA THR A 446 19.08 12.97 0.66
C THR A 446 18.21 13.02 -0.59
N LEU A 447 17.07 12.31 -0.59
CA LEU A 447 16.21 12.15 -1.76
C LEU A 447 14.94 13.00 -1.71
N GLY A 448 14.60 13.60 -0.56
CA GLY A 448 13.43 14.47 -0.42
C GLY A 448 12.08 13.74 -0.52
N ILE A 449 12.07 12.42 -0.32
CA ILE A 449 10.87 11.57 -0.38
C ILE A 449 10.54 11.00 1.01
N ASP A 450 9.27 10.73 1.27
CA ASP A 450 8.86 10.02 2.48
C ASP A 450 9.48 8.61 2.53
N CYS A 451 9.81 8.13 3.73
CA CYS A 451 10.44 6.82 3.91
C CYS A 451 9.87 6.11 5.14
N SER A 452 9.09 5.06 4.89
CA SER A 452 8.66 4.09 5.89
C SER A 452 9.78 3.08 6.21
N VAL A 453 9.59 2.24 7.21
CA VAL A 453 10.51 1.14 7.52
C VAL A 453 9.75 -0.17 7.67
N LEU A 454 10.33 -1.30 7.25
CA LEU A 454 9.79 -2.63 7.53
C LEU A 454 10.76 -3.40 8.42
N MET A 455 10.29 -3.76 9.62
CA MET A 455 11.10 -4.37 10.67
C MET A 455 10.37 -5.56 11.29
N GLY A 456 11.10 -6.62 11.65
CA GLY A 456 10.52 -7.85 12.19
C GLY A 456 11.53 -8.99 12.28
N GLY A 457 11.13 -10.06 12.97
CA GLY A 457 11.89 -11.32 13.06
C GLY A 457 11.84 -12.12 11.76
N ASN A 458 12.56 -11.64 10.74
CA ASN A 458 12.42 -12.15 9.37
C ASN A 458 13.70 -12.82 8.87
N ILE A 459 13.83 -14.12 9.13
CA ILE A 459 14.90 -14.94 8.52
C ILE A 459 14.52 -15.16 7.05
N ALA A 460 15.38 -14.70 6.14
CA ALA A 460 15.07 -14.65 4.71
C ALA A 460 14.70 -16.02 4.12
N GLU A 461 15.41 -17.08 4.50
CA GLU A 461 15.17 -18.44 4.00
C GLU A 461 13.81 -18.99 4.43
N ASP A 462 13.40 -18.76 5.69
CA ASP A 462 12.11 -19.22 6.21
C ASP A 462 10.95 -18.49 5.53
N VAL A 463 11.08 -17.17 5.36
CA VAL A 463 10.10 -16.37 4.62
C VAL A 463 10.06 -16.77 3.14
N GLY A 464 11.21 -17.07 2.54
CA GLY A 464 11.31 -17.60 1.17
C GLY A 464 10.60 -18.93 0.96
N ARG A 465 10.61 -19.78 2.00
CA ARG A 465 9.86 -21.05 2.05
C ARG A 465 8.41 -20.88 2.49
N GLU A 466 7.92 -19.65 2.54
CA GLU A 466 6.54 -19.31 2.88
C GLU A 466 6.13 -19.80 4.28
N GLN A 467 7.09 -19.87 5.20
CA GLN A 467 6.80 -20.10 6.61
C GLN A 467 6.20 -18.84 7.24
N LEU A 468 5.29 -19.04 8.19
CA LEU A 468 4.60 -17.94 8.86
C LEU A 468 5.60 -17.00 9.55
N SER A 469 5.57 -15.73 9.18
CA SER A 469 6.33 -14.65 9.79
C SER A 469 5.46 -13.39 9.90
N GLU A 470 5.94 -12.44 10.69
CA GLU A 470 5.28 -11.17 10.95
C GLU A 470 6.28 -10.03 10.84
N ALA A 471 5.81 -8.87 10.37
CA ALA A 471 6.59 -7.65 10.33
C ALA A 471 5.71 -6.44 10.65
N VAL A 472 6.36 -5.36 11.07
CA VAL A 472 5.77 -4.05 11.26
C VAL A 472 6.26 -3.13 10.16
N ILE A 473 5.36 -2.34 9.60
CA ILE A 473 5.69 -1.15 8.84
C ILE A 473 5.57 0.06 9.76
N GLY A 474 6.72 0.66 10.09
CA GLY A 474 6.80 1.93 10.78
C GLY A 474 6.63 3.09 9.81
N TYR A 475 5.76 4.07 10.11
CA TYR A 475 5.43 5.13 9.15
C TYR A 475 5.21 6.51 9.78
N TYR A 476 5.42 7.55 8.97
CA TYR A 476 4.92 8.91 9.21
C TYR A 476 3.68 9.22 8.35
N ASN A 477 3.64 8.72 7.12
CA ASN A 477 2.51 8.86 6.20
C ASN A 477 1.70 7.56 6.14
N LEU A 478 0.43 7.60 6.59
CA LEU A 478 -0.44 6.43 6.64
C LEU A 478 -0.79 5.88 5.25
N ASP A 479 -0.99 6.74 4.25
CA ASP A 479 -1.38 6.33 2.90
C ASP A 479 -0.25 5.52 2.24
N ASN A 480 0.99 5.99 2.38
CA ASN A 480 2.16 5.25 1.92
C ASN A 480 2.30 3.91 2.67
N ALA A 481 2.08 3.91 3.98
CA ALA A 481 2.13 2.69 4.78
C ALA A 481 1.07 1.66 4.35
N GLN A 482 -0.15 2.11 4.00
CA GLN A 482 -1.20 1.24 3.47
C GLN A 482 -0.82 0.64 2.12
N ARG A 483 -0.20 1.43 1.22
CA ARG A 483 0.34 0.92 -0.05
C ARG A 483 1.40 -0.14 0.19
N PHE A 484 2.40 0.14 1.04
CA PHE A 484 3.44 -0.85 1.37
C PHE A 484 2.87 -2.08 2.09
N LYS A 485 1.86 -1.94 2.94
CA LYS A 485 1.18 -3.09 3.56
C LYS A 485 0.53 -3.99 2.51
N LYS A 486 -0.20 -3.44 1.54
CA LYS A 486 -0.73 -4.22 0.41
C LYS A 486 0.39 -4.91 -0.36
N LEU A 487 1.50 -4.20 -0.57
CA LEU A 487 2.65 -4.69 -1.32
C LEU A 487 3.37 -5.87 -0.65
N PHE A 488 3.48 -5.88 0.69
CA PHE A 488 4.21 -6.92 1.43
C PHE A 488 3.33 -8.00 2.06
N GLN A 489 2.05 -7.72 2.36
CA GLN A 489 1.23 -8.67 3.11
C GLN A 489 0.93 -9.92 2.28
N ARG A 490 1.18 -11.09 2.88
CA ARG A 490 0.88 -12.41 2.33
C ARG A 490 0.20 -13.29 3.40
N PRO A 491 -0.45 -14.40 3.03
CA PRO A 491 -0.98 -15.36 4.00
C PRO A 491 0.07 -15.87 5.00
N TYR A 492 1.33 -15.98 4.57
CA TYR A 492 2.48 -16.39 5.37
C TYR A 492 3.32 -15.21 5.92
N PHE A 493 3.01 -13.97 5.55
CA PHE A 493 3.76 -12.79 5.98
C PHE A 493 2.80 -11.68 6.39
N ARG A 494 2.51 -11.60 7.70
CA ARG A 494 1.51 -10.67 8.23
C ARG A 494 2.15 -9.32 8.55
N VAL A 495 1.47 -8.24 8.15
CA VAL A 495 2.01 -6.89 8.28
C VAL A 495 1.11 -6.02 9.15
N SER A 496 1.68 -5.53 10.25
CA SER A 496 1.07 -4.53 11.15
C SER A 496 1.59 -3.13 10.82
N LEU A 497 0.75 -2.10 11.00
CA LEU A 497 1.13 -0.71 10.80
C LEU A 497 1.40 -0.06 12.16
N LEU A 498 2.54 0.61 12.31
CA LEU A 498 2.96 1.27 13.55
C LEU A 498 3.34 2.74 13.31
N PRO A 499 2.73 3.72 13.98
CA PRO A 499 3.09 5.14 13.86
C PRO A 499 4.35 5.49 14.68
N ASP A 500 5.39 4.65 14.63
CA ASP A 500 6.69 4.83 15.30
C ASP A 500 7.82 4.21 14.47
N PRO A 501 8.20 4.83 13.33
CA PRO A 501 9.26 4.31 12.47
C PRO A 501 10.64 4.33 13.13
N VAL A 502 10.88 5.29 14.03
CA VAL A 502 12.18 5.43 14.72
C VAL A 502 12.39 4.29 15.71
N GLY A 503 11.38 4.00 16.54
CA GLY A 503 11.43 2.89 17.48
C GLY A 503 11.61 1.55 16.77
N ALA A 504 10.85 1.31 15.69
CA ALA A 504 10.96 0.08 14.91
C ALA A 504 12.35 -0.12 14.29
N GLU A 505 12.92 0.92 13.67
CA GLU A 505 14.22 0.86 12.99
C GLU A 505 15.39 0.67 13.97
N LEU A 506 15.34 1.34 15.14
CA LEU A 506 16.33 1.16 16.19
C LEU A 506 16.25 -0.22 16.84
N CYS A 507 15.05 -0.78 17.07
CA CYS A 507 14.92 -2.15 17.58
C CYS A 507 15.62 -3.16 16.67
N GLY A 508 15.38 -3.07 15.35
CA GLY A 508 16.02 -3.93 14.35
C GLY A 508 17.55 -3.81 14.33
N THR A 509 18.08 -2.64 14.71
CA THR A 509 19.52 -2.36 14.76
C THR A 509 20.15 -2.90 16.05
N LEU A 510 19.62 -2.52 17.21
CA LEU A 510 20.22 -2.76 18.53
C LEU A 510 20.15 -4.23 18.98
N LYS A 511 19.13 -4.99 18.55
CA LYS A 511 18.98 -6.42 18.89
C LYS A 511 20.23 -7.25 18.58
N ASN A 512 21.00 -6.85 17.56
CA ASN A 512 22.17 -7.59 17.12
C ASN A 512 23.27 -7.58 18.19
N ILE A 513 23.36 -6.53 19.00
CA ILE A 513 24.27 -6.45 20.15
C ILE A 513 23.86 -7.50 21.19
N VAL A 514 22.58 -7.53 21.55
CA VAL A 514 22.05 -8.50 22.53
C VAL A 514 22.25 -9.94 22.06
N ALA A 515 22.10 -10.20 20.76
CA ALA A 515 22.36 -11.51 20.18
C ALA A 515 23.83 -11.97 20.31
N LEU A 516 24.80 -11.05 20.28
CA LEU A 516 26.20 -11.37 20.60
C LEU A 516 26.32 -11.82 22.06
N GLY A 517 25.70 -11.09 22.98
CA GLY A 517 25.68 -11.43 24.40
C GLY A 517 25.09 -12.82 24.66
N VAL A 518 23.97 -13.15 24.01
CA VAL A 518 23.39 -14.51 24.09
C VAL A 518 24.31 -15.57 23.50
N GLY A 519 24.99 -15.28 22.38
CA GLY A 519 26.01 -16.17 21.84
C GLY A 519 27.17 -16.41 22.79
N MET A 520 27.61 -15.39 23.54
CA MET A 520 28.62 -15.56 24.59
C MET A 520 28.14 -16.48 25.71
N VAL A 521 26.89 -16.32 26.15
CA VAL A 521 26.25 -17.23 27.14
C VAL A 521 26.22 -18.67 26.61
N ASP A 522 25.90 -18.87 25.33
CA ASP A 522 25.92 -20.18 24.67
C ASP A 522 27.34 -20.78 24.64
N GLY A 523 28.33 -19.98 24.28
CA GLY A 523 29.73 -20.43 24.19
C GLY A 523 30.36 -20.75 25.55
N LEU A 524 29.87 -20.13 26.63
CA LEU A 524 30.23 -20.46 28.01
C LEU A 524 29.52 -21.73 28.53
N GLY A 525 28.60 -22.32 27.76
CA GLY A 525 27.82 -23.49 28.18
C GLY A 525 26.77 -23.19 29.25
N LEU A 526 26.35 -21.93 29.39
CA LEU A 526 25.37 -21.52 30.40
C LEU A 526 23.93 -21.83 29.96
N GLY A 527 23.07 -22.08 30.95
CA GLY A 527 21.69 -22.53 30.74
C GLY A 527 20.70 -21.45 30.29
N ALA A 528 19.46 -21.87 30.06
CA ALA A 528 18.38 -21.01 29.56
C ALA A 528 18.07 -19.79 30.47
N ASN A 529 18.23 -19.92 31.79
CA ASN A 529 17.98 -18.82 32.73
C ASN A 529 18.96 -17.64 32.51
N SER A 530 20.24 -17.94 32.28
CA SER A 530 21.25 -16.91 31.99
C SER A 530 20.97 -16.21 30.65
N LYS A 531 20.54 -16.98 29.64
CA LYS A 531 20.12 -16.40 28.34
C LYS A 531 18.93 -15.47 28.51
N ALA A 532 17.91 -15.90 29.25
CA ALA A 532 16.72 -15.09 29.53
C ALA A 532 17.08 -13.80 30.28
N ALA A 533 18.01 -13.84 31.24
CA ALA A 533 18.48 -12.65 31.94
C ALA A 533 19.15 -11.63 31.01
N VAL A 534 20.01 -12.09 30.10
CA VAL A 534 20.68 -11.24 29.08
C VAL A 534 19.68 -10.69 28.07
N ILE A 535 18.73 -11.49 27.59
CA ILE A 535 17.69 -11.04 26.65
C ILE A 535 16.82 -9.96 27.30
N ARG A 536 16.34 -10.20 28.53
CA ARG A 536 15.51 -9.25 29.29
C ARG A 536 16.25 -7.93 29.51
N GLN A 537 17.51 -7.99 29.95
CA GLN A 537 18.31 -6.78 30.17
C GLN A 537 18.59 -6.05 28.86
N GLY A 538 18.91 -6.79 27.79
CA GLY A 538 19.11 -6.23 26.46
C GLY A 538 17.87 -5.50 25.93
N LEU A 539 16.67 -6.05 26.14
CA LEU A 539 15.43 -5.38 25.75
C LEU A 539 15.21 -4.06 26.50
N LEU A 540 15.54 -4.01 27.80
CA LEU A 540 15.47 -2.76 28.57
C LEU A 540 16.48 -1.72 28.07
N GLU A 541 17.73 -2.12 27.84
CA GLU A 541 18.74 -1.20 27.32
C GLU A 541 18.41 -0.72 25.90
N MET A 542 17.82 -1.58 25.06
CA MET A 542 17.28 -1.17 23.76
C MET A 542 16.21 -0.08 23.93
N ARG A 543 15.23 -0.29 24.81
CA ARG A 543 14.17 0.69 25.08
C ARG A 543 14.71 2.01 25.58
N ASP A 544 15.50 1.94 26.64
CA ASP A 544 16.03 3.13 27.31
C ASP A 544 16.95 3.92 26.36
N PHE A 545 17.74 3.23 25.53
CA PHE A 545 18.61 3.87 24.53
C PHE A 545 17.81 4.59 23.44
N CYS A 546 16.77 3.94 22.91
CA CYS A 546 15.88 4.54 21.95
C CYS A 546 15.22 5.80 22.50
N GLN A 547 14.67 5.76 23.72
CA GLN A 547 13.98 6.89 24.34
C GLN A 547 14.94 8.03 24.73
N ALA A 548 16.17 7.70 25.15
CA ALA A 548 17.19 8.69 25.46
C ALA A 548 17.64 9.49 24.23
N LEU A 549 17.65 8.85 23.05
CA LEU A 549 17.97 9.52 21.79
C LEU A 549 16.73 10.19 21.16
N TYR A 550 15.58 9.54 21.27
CA TYR A 550 14.33 9.91 20.62
C TYR A 550 13.15 9.80 21.60
N PRO A 551 12.83 10.87 22.35
CA PRO A 551 11.79 10.83 23.39
C PRO A 551 10.37 10.49 22.89
N ALA A 552 10.12 10.57 21.58
CA ALA A 552 8.84 10.23 20.96
C ALA A 552 8.64 8.71 20.74
N VAL A 553 9.68 7.89 20.95
CA VAL A 553 9.59 6.43 20.80
C VAL A 553 8.64 5.86 21.86
N ARG A 554 7.72 5.00 21.42
CA ARG A 554 6.65 4.44 22.25
C ARG A 554 7.08 3.15 22.94
N ASP A 555 6.62 2.92 24.16
CA ASP A 555 6.84 1.65 24.87
C ASP A 555 6.20 0.46 24.15
N ASP A 556 5.01 0.64 23.57
CA ASP A 556 4.28 -0.42 22.85
C ASP A 556 5.10 -0.99 21.67
N THR A 557 5.96 -0.17 21.05
CA THR A 557 6.84 -0.58 19.93
C THR A 557 7.75 -1.75 20.30
N PHE A 558 8.18 -1.85 21.57
CA PHE A 558 9.06 -2.93 22.02
C PHE A 558 8.32 -4.26 22.22
N LEU A 559 6.98 -4.23 22.31
CA LEU A 559 6.13 -5.42 22.40
C LEU A 559 5.75 -5.98 21.02
N GLU A 560 5.93 -5.17 19.96
CA GLU A 560 5.67 -5.57 18.58
C GLU A 560 6.74 -6.55 18.04
N CYS A 561 6.46 -7.16 16.88
CA CYS A 561 7.38 -8.10 16.25
C CYS A 561 8.72 -7.47 15.82
N CYS A 562 8.80 -6.15 15.65
CA CYS A 562 10.05 -5.42 15.41
C CYS A 562 10.93 -5.27 16.67
N GLY A 563 10.32 -5.32 17.87
CA GLY A 563 10.98 -5.26 19.16
C GLY A 563 11.32 -6.66 19.68
N VAL A 564 10.50 -7.15 20.62
CA VAL A 564 10.71 -8.44 21.30
C VAL A 564 10.72 -9.63 20.33
N GLY A 565 9.88 -9.61 19.30
CA GLY A 565 9.80 -10.71 18.31
C GLY A 565 11.12 -10.89 17.55
N ASP A 566 11.65 -9.81 16.98
CA ASP A 566 12.92 -9.81 16.25
C ASP A 566 14.11 -10.12 17.16
N LEU A 567 14.10 -9.59 18.38
CA LEU A 567 15.12 -9.89 19.39
C LEU A 567 15.18 -11.40 19.68
N ILE A 568 14.04 -12.01 20.03
CA ILE A 568 13.97 -13.44 20.35
C ILE A 568 14.41 -14.29 19.14
N ALA A 569 13.88 -14.03 17.95
CA ALA A 569 14.24 -14.77 16.74
C ALA A 569 15.75 -14.71 16.47
N THR A 570 16.36 -13.54 16.67
CA THR A 570 17.80 -13.34 16.48
C THR A 570 18.63 -14.04 17.56
N CYS A 571 18.18 -14.03 18.81
CA CYS A 571 18.83 -14.70 19.92
C CYS A 571 18.67 -16.23 19.90
N ILE A 572 17.75 -16.78 19.10
CA ILE A 572 17.60 -18.24 18.91
C ILE A 572 18.35 -18.70 17.65
N GLY A 573 18.07 -18.09 16.50
CA GLY A 573 18.53 -18.58 15.19
C GLY A 573 19.51 -17.66 14.45
N GLY A 574 19.84 -16.49 15.01
CA GLY A 574 20.57 -15.46 14.29
C GLY A 574 22.06 -15.76 14.09
N ARG A 575 22.61 -15.21 12.99
CA ARG A 575 24.04 -15.26 12.65
C ARG A 575 24.93 -14.66 13.75
N ASN A 576 24.51 -13.54 14.35
CA ASN A 576 25.27 -12.89 15.44
C ASN A 576 25.45 -13.83 16.64
N ARG A 577 24.39 -14.51 17.06
CA ARG A 577 24.42 -15.51 18.15
C ARG A 577 25.38 -16.66 17.80
N ARG A 578 25.22 -17.26 16.62
CA ARG A 578 26.03 -18.40 16.16
C ARG A 578 27.53 -18.09 16.11
N VAL A 579 27.90 -16.92 15.59
CA VAL A 579 29.32 -16.53 15.48
C VAL A 579 29.89 -16.20 16.86
N ALA A 580 29.15 -15.47 17.70
CA ALA A 580 29.59 -15.17 19.06
C ALA A 580 29.74 -16.42 19.95
N GLU A 581 28.88 -17.43 19.75
CA GLU A 581 29.03 -18.74 20.39
C GLU A 581 30.35 -19.41 20.01
N ALA A 582 30.65 -19.51 18.71
CA ALA A 582 31.89 -20.11 18.24
C ALA A 582 33.13 -19.33 18.72
N TRP A 583 33.07 -18.00 18.66
CA TRP A 583 34.13 -17.12 19.15
C TRP A 583 34.40 -17.33 20.63
N THR A 584 33.34 -17.38 21.44
CA THR A 584 33.45 -17.53 22.89
C THR A 584 34.00 -18.89 23.28
N ARG A 585 33.57 -19.98 22.62
CA ARG A 585 34.15 -21.32 22.85
C ARG A 585 35.65 -21.33 22.56
N SER A 586 36.05 -20.75 21.43
CA SER A 586 37.46 -20.66 21.06
C SER A 586 38.27 -19.84 22.06
N ALA A 587 37.73 -18.72 22.57
CA ALA A 587 38.38 -17.91 23.58
C ALA A 587 38.53 -18.65 24.92
N VAL A 588 37.52 -19.42 25.33
CA VAL A 588 37.58 -20.25 26.56
C VAL A 588 38.59 -21.38 26.41
N GLU A 589 38.59 -22.09 25.28
CA GLU A 589 39.54 -23.17 24.98
C GLU A 589 40.99 -22.64 24.98
N ALA A 590 41.25 -21.49 24.36
CA ALA A 590 42.56 -20.84 24.37
C ALA A 590 43.00 -20.45 25.80
N ALA A 591 42.11 -19.86 26.58
CA ALA A 591 42.41 -19.47 27.97
C ALA A 591 42.76 -20.68 28.86
N VAL A 592 42.10 -21.83 28.65
CA VAL A 592 42.42 -23.09 29.34
C VAL A 592 43.78 -23.64 28.90
N ALA A 593 44.13 -23.52 27.62
CA ALA A 593 45.37 -24.04 27.06
C ALA A 593 46.60 -23.19 27.43
N GLU A 594 46.47 -21.86 27.50
CA GLU A 594 47.61 -20.93 27.60
C GLU A 594 47.99 -20.52 29.03
N GLY A 595 47.14 -20.75 30.03
CA GLY A 595 47.43 -20.42 31.44
C GLY A 595 47.68 -18.93 31.68
N ASN A 596 46.62 -18.17 31.98
CA ASN A 596 46.63 -16.74 32.34
C ASN A 596 47.22 -15.75 31.31
N GLY A 597 47.38 -16.13 30.04
CA GLY A 597 47.58 -15.19 28.93
C GLY A 597 46.26 -14.62 28.39
N PRO A 598 46.27 -13.44 27.70
CA PRO A 598 45.09 -12.97 26.99
C PRO A 598 44.71 -14.00 25.91
N PRO A 599 43.43 -14.37 25.78
CA PRO A 599 43.02 -15.49 24.94
C PRO A 599 43.41 -15.24 23.48
N SER A 600 44.37 -16.00 22.95
CA SER A 600 44.64 -16.02 21.50
C SER A 600 43.61 -16.88 20.75
N GLY A 601 42.33 -16.68 21.09
CA GLY A 601 41.20 -17.31 20.41
C GLY A 601 41.08 -16.84 18.97
N ARG A 602 40.26 -17.54 18.19
CA ARG A 602 40.00 -17.22 16.78
C ARG A 602 39.41 -15.82 16.61
N SER A 603 39.81 -15.12 15.55
CA SER A 603 39.34 -13.75 15.32
C SER A 603 37.89 -13.69 14.79
N TRP A 604 37.22 -12.55 15.00
CA TRP A 604 35.88 -12.29 14.43
C TRP A 604 35.88 -12.40 12.89
N ALA A 605 36.94 -11.94 12.23
CA ALA A 605 37.07 -11.96 10.78
C ALA A 605 37.20 -13.38 10.21
N GLU A 606 37.95 -14.25 10.89
CA GLU A 606 38.05 -15.67 10.54
C GLU A 606 36.69 -16.37 10.65
N LEU A 607 35.98 -16.16 11.76
CA LEU A 607 34.70 -16.80 12.00
C LEU A 607 33.58 -16.24 11.12
N GLU A 608 33.60 -14.95 10.80
CA GLU A 608 32.71 -14.37 9.77
C GLU A 608 32.92 -15.10 8.44
N THR A 609 34.18 -15.24 8.01
CA THR A 609 34.51 -15.86 6.72
C THR A 609 34.07 -17.33 6.68
N GLU A 610 34.40 -18.09 7.71
CA GLU A 610 34.08 -19.53 7.78
C GLU A 610 32.57 -19.78 7.89
N LEU A 611 31.90 -19.11 8.85
CA LEU A 611 30.53 -19.46 9.23
C LEU A 611 29.48 -18.75 8.38
N LEU A 612 29.79 -17.57 7.85
CA LEU A 612 28.82 -16.72 7.15
C LEU A 612 28.99 -16.73 5.63
N LYS A 613 30.03 -17.37 5.08
CA LYS A 613 30.23 -17.62 3.64
C LYS A 613 29.99 -16.36 2.77
N GLY A 614 30.56 -15.23 3.18
CA GLY A 614 30.44 -13.94 2.48
C GLY A 614 29.33 -13.01 3.01
N GLN A 615 28.45 -13.47 3.90
CA GLN A 615 27.52 -12.60 4.61
C GLN A 615 28.23 -11.87 5.77
N LYS A 616 27.75 -10.67 6.13
CA LYS A 616 28.39 -9.79 7.12
C LYS A 616 27.81 -9.90 8.53
N LEU A 617 28.68 -9.85 9.53
CA LEU A 617 28.38 -9.85 10.96
C LEU A 617 28.12 -8.42 11.44
N GLN A 618 26.85 -8.05 11.55
CA GLN A 618 26.45 -6.68 11.84
C GLN A 618 26.58 -6.30 13.33
N GLY A 619 26.41 -7.26 14.25
CA GLY A 619 26.36 -6.96 15.69
C GLY A 619 27.64 -6.32 16.24
N VAL A 620 28.82 -6.71 15.73
CA VAL A 620 30.11 -6.16 16.17
C VAL A 620 30.24 -4.70 15.76
N LEU A 621 29.89 -4.37 14.51
CA LEU A 621 29.88 -3.00 14.00
C LEU A 621 28.91 -2.12 14.80
N THR A 622 27.67 -2.59 14.97
CA THR A 622 26.65 -1.86 15.74
C THR A 622 27.05 -1.67 17.20
N SER A 623 27.73 -2.65 17.81
CA SER A 623 28.23 -2.51 19.18
C SER A 623 29.27 -1.39 19.28
N ASN A 624 30.23 -1.32 18.35
CA ASN A 624 31.24 -0.25 18.33
C ASN A 624 30.61 1.13 18.10
N GLU A 625 29.64 1.21 17.18
CA GLU A 625 28.87 2.42 16.90
C GLU A 625 28.08 2.92 18.11
N VAL A 626 27.36 2.02 18.79
CA VAL A 626 26.65 2.35 20.03
C VAL A 626 27.64 2.76 21.12
N GLN A 627 28.77 2.05 21.28
CA GLN A 627 29.76 2.39 22.29
C GLN A 627 30.33 3.80 22.09
N GLN A 628 30.56 4.21 20.85
CA GLN A 628 31.02 5.57 20.55
C GLN A 628 30.02 6.62 21.06
N ILE A 629 28.72 6.38 20.87
CA ILE A 629 27.65 7.25 21.39
C ILE A 629 27.65 7.25 22.92
N LEU A 630 27.75 6.06 23.53
CA LEU A 630 27.75 5.91 24.99
C LEU A 630 28.93 6.63 25.64
N ARG A 631 30.15 6.49 25.10
CA ARG A 631 31.35 7.19 25.58
C ARG A 631 31.19 8.70 25.44
N THR A 632 30.78 9.18 24.27
CA THR A 632 30.63 10.62 23.98
C THR A 632 29.62 11.28 24.93
N ARG A 633 28.56 10.56 25.31
CA ARG A 633 27.51 11.07 26.22
C ARG A 633 27.73 10.74 27.69
N GLY A 634 28.79 9.99 28.04
CA GLY A 634 29.02 9.52 29.41
C GLY A 634 27.93 8.56 29.91
N TRP A 635 27.38 7.74 29.02
CA TRP A 635 26.26 6.83 29.30
C TRP A 635 26.68 5.38 29.55
N GLU A 636 27.96 5.04 29.49
CA GLU A 636 28.43 3.65 29.62
C GLU A 636 27.89 2.93 30.87
N ALA A 637 27.83 3.63 32.01
CA ALA A 637 27.28 3.08 33.25
C ALA A 637 25.75 2.86 33.24
N HIS A 638 25.01 3.59 32.40
CA HIS A 638 23.56 3.44 32.25
C HIS A 638 23.19 2.26 31.33
N TYR A 639 24.12 1.82 30.48
CA TYR A 639 23.93 0.70 29.54
C TYR A 639 24.99 -0.39 29.79
N PRO A 640 24.93 -1.05 30.95
CA PRO A 640 25.99 -1.92 31.42
C PRO A 640 26.16 -3.18 30.56
N LEU A 641 25.08 -3.74 30.00
CA LEU A 641 25.16 -4.90 29.11
C LEU A 641 25.80 -4.52 27.77
N PHE A 642 25.34 -3.45 27.11
CA PHE A 642 25.94 -2.99 25.85
C PHE A 642 27.41 -2.66 26.02
N THR A 643 27.76 -1.95 27.09
CA THR A 643 29.14 -1.61 27.43
C THR A 643 29.98 -2.86 27.66
N THR A 644 29.51 -3.81 28.46
CA THR A 644 30.25 -5.04 28.74
C THR A 644 30.46 -5.88 27.47
N ILE A 645 29.42 -6.04 26.65
CA ILE A 645 29.53 -6.74 25.36
C ILE A 645 30.59 -6.07 24.49
N ASN A 646 30.57 -4.74 24.37
CA ASN A 646 31.56 -4.02 23.57
C ASN A 646 33.00 -4.23 24.07
N ARG A 647 33.19 -4.22 25.39
CA ARG A 647 34.49 -4.45 26.01
C ARG A 647 34.99 -5.88 25.80
N ILE A 648 34.10 -6.87 25.80
CA ILE A 648 34.44 -8.27 25.50
C ILE A 648 34.85 -8.42 24.03
N ILE A 649 34.05 -7.91 23.07
CA ILE A 649 34.35 -8.10 21.65
C ILE A 649 35.66 -7.44 21.21
N ASN A 650 36.09 -6.37 21.89
CA ASN A 650 37.35 -5.66 21.64
C ASN A 650 38.51 -6.16 22.53
N GLY A 651 38.33 -7.28 23.25
CA GLY A 651 39.40 -7.94 24.01
C GLY A 651 39.79 -7.27 25.34
N HIS A 652 39.05 -6.26 25.78
CA HIS A 652 39.32 -5.59 27.06
C HIS A 652 38.83 -6.40 28.27
N LEU A 653 37.83 -7.28 28.09
CA LEU A 653 37.24 -8.08 29.16
C LEU A 653 37.06 -9.55 28.75
N PRO A 654 37.17 -10.49 29.71
CA PRO A 654 36.91 -11.90 29.45
C PRO A 654 35.40 -12.19 29.24
N PRO A 655 35.03 -13.20 28.41
CA PRO A 655 33.64 -13.45 28.05
C PRO A 655 32.70 -13.77 29.21
N HIS A 656 33.20 -14.34 30.32
CA HIS A 656 32.37 -14.71 31.46
C HIS A 656 31.66 -13.51 32.11
N LEU A 657 32.18 -12.29 31.95
CA LEU A 657 31.55 -11.08 32.47
C LEU A 657 30.25 -10.70 31.75
N VAL A 658 29.87 -11.37 30.66
CA VAL A 658 28.58 -11.10 29.96
C VAL A 658 27.36 -11.31 30.86
N VAL A 659 27.46 -12.17 31.89
CA VAL A 659 26.39 -12.38 32.89
C VAL A 659 26.56 -11.52 34.14
N ASP A 660 27.76 -10.98 34.35
CA ASP A 660 28.12 -10.03 35.42
C ASP A 660 28.33 -8.62 34.83
N TYR A 661 27.46 -8.23 33.89
CA TYR A 661 27.60 -7.02 33.09
C TYR A 661 27.63 -5.72 33.90
N MET A 662 27.11 -5.72 35.13
CA MET A 662 27.24 -4.58 36.04
C MET A 662 28.69 -4.34 36.47
N GLU A 663 29.46 -5.41 36.67
CA GLU A 663 30.89 -5.33 37.01
C GLU A 663 31.73 -5.10 35.77
N GLY A 664 31.39 -5.75 34.65
CA GLY A 664 32.03 -5.51 33.36
C GLY A 664 31.99 -4.03 32.93
N ALA A 665 30.88 -3.34 33.16
CA ALA A 665 30.74 -1.92 32.85
C ALA A 665 31.58 -0.99 33.76
N LYS A 666 31.85 -1.40 35.01
CA LYS A 666 32.66 -0.63 35.97
C LYS A 666 34.16 -0.90 35.86
N ALA A 667 34.56 -2.02 35.26
CA ALA A 667 35.95 -2.41 35.15
C ALA A 667 36.79 -1.29 34.49
N ALA A 668 37.96 -1.00 35.06
CA ALA A 668 38.90 -0.04 34.51
C ALA A 668 39.53 -0.63 33.24
N ILE A 669 39.53 0.14 32.16
CA ILE A 669 40.25 -0.21 30.91
C ILE A 669 41.44 0.73 30.83
N PRO A 670 42.65 0.25 30.49
CA PRO A 670 43.78 1.12 30.21
C PRO A 670 43.38 2.12 29.10
N GLU A 671 43.55 3.42 29.36
CA GLU A 671 43.39 4.44 28.31
C GLU A 671 44.50 4.26 27.28
N GLU A 672 44.19 3.70 26.12
CA GLU A 672 45.01 3.93 24.93
C GLU A 672 44.63 5.31 24.38
N LEU A 673 45.60 6.22 24.38
CA LEU A 673 45.53 7.53 23.75
C LEU A 673 45.41 7.34 22.23
N ASP A 674 44.18 7.25 21.72
CA ASP A 674 43.92 7.29 20.28
C ASP A 674 43.81 8.77 19.85
N GLU A 675 44.89 9.32 19.29
CA GLU A 675 45.04 10.75 18.96
C GLU A 675 44.21 11.24 17.75
N ASP A 676 43.35 10.42 17.13
CA ASP A 676 42.56 10.81 15.95
C ASP A 676 41.05 10.97 16.20
N ILE A 677 40.65 11.39 17.41
CA ILE A 677 39.28 11.83 17.68
C ILE A 677 39.26 13.35 17.81
N VAL A 678 38.88 14.04 16.73
CA VAL A 678 38.54 15.47 16.77
C VAL A 678 37.49 15.67 17.88
N PRO A 679 37.80 16.39 18.97
CA PRO A 679 36.85 16.56 20.06
C PRO A 679 35.70 17.45 19.56
N LEU A 680 34.48 16.92 19.59
CA LEU A 680 33.30 17.73 19.37
C LEU A 680 33.20 18.77 20.50
N PRO A 681 32.93 20.04 20.17
CA PRO A 681 32.84 21.06 21.18
C PRO A 681 31.72 20.71 22.16
N ARG A 682 32.07 20.58 23.44
CA ARG A 682 31.10 20.54 24.54
C ARG A 682 30.24 21.81 24.42
N GLN A 683 29.01 21.68 23.95
CA GLN A 683 28.06 22.78 24.08
C GLN A 683 27.63 22.86 25.54
N PRO A 684 27.81 24.02 26.21
CA PRO A 684 27.25 24.20 27.54
C PRO A 684 25.72 24.20 27.44
N ALA A 685 25.07 23.52 28.38
CA ALA A 685 23.62 23.38 28.51
C ALA A 685 22.83 24.72 28.45
N ALA A 686 23.51 25.86 28.54
CA ALA A 686 22.94 27.19 28.40
C ALA A 686 22.56 27.60 26.96
N ALA A 687 23.11 26.96 25.91
CA ALA A 687 22.83 27.35 24.52
C ALA A 687 21.42 26.95 24.03
N MET A 688 20.84 25.86 24.56
CA MET A 688 19.47 25.44 24.26
C MET A 688 18.39 26.36 24.88
N ALA A 689 18.69 26.98 26.03
CA ALA A 689 17.76 27.91 26.68
C ALA A 689 17.63 29.25 25.92
N ARG A 690 18.69 29.70 25.23
CA ARG A 690 18.65 30.94 24.43
C ARG A 690 17.89 30.77 23.11
N LEU A 691 18.00 29.62 22.46
CA LEU A 691 17.26 29.35 21.23
C LEU A 691 15.75 29.23 21.48
N PHE A 692 15.33 28.61 22.61
CA PHE A 692 13.92 28.55 23.00
C PHE A 692 13.36 29.91 23.44
N GLY A 693 14.16 30.76 24.09
CA GLY A 693 13.73 32.12 24.47
C GLY A 693 13.52 33.05 23.27
N GLN A 694 14.32 32.90 22.20
CA GLN A 694 14.20 33.73 21.00
C GLN A 694 13.06 33.30 20.05
N LEU A 695 12.66 32.03 20.09
CA LEU A 695 11.55 31.50 19.27
C LEU A 695 10.16 31.72 19.89
N VAL A 696 10.06 32.00 21.20
CA VAL A 696 8.78 32.26 21.89
C VAL A 696 8.50 33.76 22.09
N GLY A 697 9.50 34.64 21.91
CA GLY A 697 9.34 36.10 21.99
C GLY A 697 8.83 36.79 20.71
N GLY A 698 8.58 36.05 19.63
CA GLY A 698 8.32 36.59 18.29
C GLY A 698 6.85 36.84 17.91
N ILE A 699 5.89 36.66 18.84
CA ILE A 699 4.45 36.84 18.54
C ILE A 699 3.83 37.84 19.52
N ALA A 700 4.34 39.07 19.52
CA ALA A 700 3.63 40.25 20.01
C ALA A 700 4.31 41.52 19.46
N GLY A 701 3.86 42.01 18.31
CA GLY A 701 4.32 43.30 17.79
C GLY A 701 4.22 43.41 16.27
N GLY A 702 3.02 43.61 15.75
CA GLY A 702 2.79 43.76 14.32
C GLY A 702 1.48 44.46 13.99
N ALA A 703 1.23 45.61 14.62
CA ALA A 703 0.24 46.57 14.16
C ALA A 703 0.93 47.93 13.99
N GLY A 704 0.96 48.42 12.75
CA GLY A 704 1.23 49.82 12.41
C GLY A 704 2.59 50.10 11.79
N ALA A 705 2.63 50.24 10.47
CA ALA A 705 2.79 51.55 9.82
C ALA A 705 3.22 51.38 8.36
N ALA A 706 2.27 51.60 7.46
CA ALA A 706 2.52 51.98 6.08
C ALA A 706 2.74 53.50 5.99
N ALA A 707 3.42 53.91 4.93
CA ALA A 707 3.56 55.27 4.38
C ALA A 707 4.62 56.18 5.00
N GLN A 708 5.76 56.27 4.30
CA GLN A 708 6.49 57.54 4.16
C GLN A 708 6.34 58.03 2.72
N GLY A 709 5.77 59.23 2.59
CA GLY A 709 5.71 60.01 1.37
C GLY A 709 5.13 61.39 1.66
N GLY A 710 6.00 62.39 1.79
CA GLY A 710 5.65 63.78 1.48
C GLY A 710 5.53 64.79 2.62
N ALA A 711 6.45 65.76 2.57
CA ALA A 711 6.23 67.20 2.76
C ALA A 711 6.05 67.80 4.18
N THR A 712 7.11 68.53 4.58
CA THR A 712 7.12 69.92 5.11
C THR A 712 6.05 70.41 6.10
N GLY A 713 6.50 70.93 7.25
CA GLY A 713 5.88 72.12 7.85
C GLY A 713 5.74 72.16 9.38
N ALA A 714 6.58 73.00 10.01
CA ALA A 714 6.27 73.94 11.11
C ALA A 714 5.91 73.49 12.55
N ALA A 715 6.48 74.27 13.49
CA ALA A 715 5.98 74.67 14.82
C ALA A 715 5.91 73.58 15.93
N SER A 716 6.83 73.54 16.89
CA SER A 716 6.95 74.38 18.12
C SER A 716 5.99 74.03 19.27
N ASN A 717 6.57 73.89 20.47
CA ASN A 717 5.97 73.78 21.81
C ASN A 717 5.32 72.42 22.14
N GLY A 718 5.50 71.82 23.31
CA GLY A 718 6.07 72.26 24.59
C GLY A 718 5.38 71.45 25.70
N MET A 719 6.15 71.13 26.74
CA MET A 719 5.84 70.38 27.98
C MET A 719 5.81 68.85 27.91
#